data_AF-A0A1H3X5P5-F1
#
_entry.id   AF-A0A1H3X5P5-F1
#
_cell.length_a   1.000
_cell.length_b   1.000
_cell.length_c   1.000
_cell.angle_alpha   90.00
_cell.angle_beta   90.00
_cell.angle_gamma   90.00
#
_symmetry.space_group_name_H-M   'P 1'
#
loop_
_entity.id
_entity.type
_entity.pdbx_description
1 polymer ?
#
loop_
_entity_poly.entity_id
_entity_poly.type
_entity_poly.pdbx_seq_one_letter_code
_entity_poly.pdbx_strand_id
1 'polypeptide(L)'
;MKEQITLAIDTLCYHCGDSLPAVPFSSDDKQFCCAGCKSVYLILSSHNLTSYYAYNDIPGASQKKAAEHFDYLDEPAIAAELVDYMDDQTTVITLFIPAVHCSSCIWLLENLYKVNPDISNSRIDFPKKQVSITFKNQLISLRKVVELLASVGYEPQISLQDVVKKQQSDHSERNLISKIAVAGFCFGNVMLLSFPDYFGLSSFEHSFQSFFGWVNLAFAIPVLLYSGRDYFISAWTNLRNGVLNLDFPLALGIAVMFIRSAAEIISHTGAGFIDTLCSLVFFLLIGKWMQQRTYHYLSFERDYRSYFPVAVTRLTKGNTQPVPLDELKTGDRILIRSNEIIPADAILLKGEAKLDFSFVTGESLPVAKVPGEIIYAGGRQLNGAIELEVIKPVSQSYLTKLWNNETFAGQKDPIKTFSDKASKYFSIVLLLIALSAGLFWVNTDLNRAIASFTAVLIIACPCALALSSPFTLTAVLSIFDKNKFYLKNTAVIEEMARINTIVFDKTGTITNPTAKGFEFTGGLSIEEQQLINDLARNSGHPMSRELVKSLNLAPLYPVDNFMEKVGRGISGTVNGHSIKMGSAAYLGLTAQDKGSVVHILIDDRYCGYFRSEQRWRTGFKQTAIKLGQDQDLHLLSGDQDHDRELLTPFFPRMQQLHFRQSPQNKLDYILGLQQKGNTKIMMLGDGLNDAGALKQSNIGIAVTDDINNFSPGCDAILDGAAFEKIPQFIRQAKDAVKVIHMSFAISLTYNAVGLFFAVQGILSPLIAAILMPLSTVTIILFTSLAARLYAHKNNLL
;
A
#
# COMPACT_ATOMS: atom_id res chain seq x y z
N MET A 1 -38.02 51.14 -38.12
CA MET A 1 -37.41 49.96 -37.46
C MET A 1 -36.19 50.42 -36.70
N LYS A 2 -36.27 50.51 -35.37
CA LYS A 2 -35.13 50.61 -34.46
C LYS A 2 -35.14 49.32 -33.66
N GLU A 3 -34.22 48.41 -33.96
CA GLU A 3 -34.02 47.19 -33.17
C GLU A 3 -33.39 47.56 -31.83
N GLN A 4 -34.07 47.19 -30.74
CA GLN A 4 -33.52 47.21 -29.40
C GLN A 4 -32.53 46.04 -29.26
N ILE A 5 -31.26 46.34 -29.04
CA ILE A 5 -30.25 45.38 -28.61
C ILE A 5 -30.45 45.15 -27.11
N THR A 6 -30.97 43.99 -26.74
CA THR A 6 -31.00 43.50 -25.35
C THR A 6 -29.59 43.01 -25.00
N LEU A 7 -28.83 43.79 -24.23
CA LEU A 7 -27.60 43.35 -23.59
C LEU A 7 -27.94 42.35 -22.48
N ALA A 8 -27.62 41.07 -22.69
CA ALA A 8 -27.64 40.07 -21.62
C ALA A 8 -26.54 40.43 -20.61
N ILE A 9 -26.93 40.77 -19.38
CA ILE A 9 -25.99 41.01 -18.29
C ILE A 9 -25.61 39.64 -17.74
N ASP A 10 -24.38 39.20 -17.97
CA ASP A 10 -23.85 37.99 -17.33
C ASP A 10 -23.94 38.16 -15.81
N THR A 11 -24.68 37.27 -15.14
CA THR A 11 -24.93 37.34 -13.69
C THR A 11 -23.87 36.61 -12.87
N LEU A 12 -22.93 35.93 -13.53
CA LEU A 12 -21.96 35.01 -12.94
C LEU A 12 -20.53 35.40 -13.29
N CYS A 13 -19.60 35.12 -12.37
CA CYS A 13 -18.18 35.32 -12.54
C CYS A 13 -17.62 34.39 -13.63
N TYR A 14 -16.91 34.96 -14.60
CA TYR A 14 -16.32 34.21 -15.71
C TYR A 14 -15.28 33.17 -15.27
N HIS A 15 -14.62 33.38 -14.13
CA HIS A 15 -13.56 32.48 -13.67
C HIS A 15 -14.02 31.38 -12.71
N CYS A 16 -14.98 31.64 -11.81
CA CYS A 16 -15.37 30.70 -10.75
C CYS A 16 -16.86 30.35 -10.70
N GLY A 17 -17.69 30.98 -11.55
CA GLY A 17 -19.14 30.76 -11.59
C GLY A 17 -19.95 31.35 -10.43
N ASP A 18 -19.33 32.06 -9.47
CA ASP A 18 -20.04 32.73 -8.37
C ASP A 18 -20.81 33.98 -8.86
N SER A 19 -21.86 34.38 -8.14
CA SER A 19 -22.59 35.63 -8.39
C SER A 19 -21.67 36.86 -8.35
N LEU A 20 -21.88 37.80 -9.27
CA LEU A 20 -21.10 39.04 -9.29
C LEU A 20 -21.50 40.00 -8.16
N PRO A 21 -20.53 40.69 -7.53
CA PRO A 21 -20.82 41.78 -6.59
C PRO A 21 -21.43 42.98 -7.33
N ALA A 22 -22.03 43.92 -6.59
CA ALA A 22 -22.67 45.11 -7.14
C ALA A 22 -21.74 45.96 -8.04
N VAL A 23 -20.43 45.89 -7.82
CA VAL A 23 -19.40 46.45 -8.70
C VAL A 23 -18.43 45.32 -9.10
N PRO A 24 -18.62 44.68 -10.27
CA PRO A 24 -17.77 43.58 -10.70
C PRO A 24 -16.40 44.07 -11.18
N PHE A 25 -15.38 43.24 -11.02
CA PHE A 25 -14.07 43.49 -11.64
C PHE A 25 -14.16 43.11 -13.13
N SER A 26 -13.67 43.96 -14.04
CA SER A 26 -13.70 43.68 -15.48
C SER A 26 -12.31 43.63 -16.12
N SER A 27 -12.16 42.77 -17.13
CA SER A 27 -11.00 42.66 -18.02
C SER A 27 -11.40 41.90 -19.30
N ASP A 28 -10.94 42.32 -20.48
CA ASP A 28 -11.23 41.66 -21.78
C ASP A 28 -12.72 41.32 -22.01
N ASP A 29 -13.63 42.25 -21.73
CA ASP A 29 -15.09 42.05 -21.80
C ASP A 29 -15.65 40.92 -20.92
N LYS A 30 -14.88 40.46 -19.91
CA LYS A 30 -15.30 39.48 -18.90
C LYS A 30 -15.44 40.12 -17.52
N GLN A 31 -16.40 39.61 -16.73
CA GLN A 31 -16.68 40.08 -15.37
C GLN A 31 -16.27 39.03 -14.32
N PHE A 32 -15.72 39.50 -13.19
CA PHE A 32 -15.15 38.66 -12.13
C PHE A 32 -15.66 39.09 -10.75
N CYS A 33 -15.89 38.12 -9.85
CA CYS A 33 -16.40 38.38 -8.52
C CYS A 33 -15.38 38.99 -7.55
N CYS A 34 -14.08 38.81 -7.80
CA CYS A 34 -13.00 39.34 -6.97
C CYS A 34 -11.72 39.61 -7.78
N ALA A 35 -10.80 40.40 -7.21
CA ALA A 35 -9.49 40.67 -7.81
C ALA A 35 -8.68 39.40 -8.08
N GLY A 36 -8.81 38.35 -7.25
CA GLY A 36 -8.14 37.07 -7.44
C GLY A 36 -8.57 36.37 -8.73
N CYS A 37 -9.88 36.29 -8.99
CA CYS A 37 -10.42 35.73 -10.24
C CYS A 37 -9.92 36.48 -11.48
N LYS A 38 -9.86 37.82 -11.41
CA LYS A 38 -9.29 38.65 -12.47
C LYS A 38 -7.79 38.36 -12.69
N SER A 39 -7.01 38.24 -11.61
CA SER A 39 -5.56 37.97 -11.69
C SER A 39 -5.26 36.60 -12.31
N VAL A 40 -6.00 35.56 -11.92
CA VAL A 40 -5.82 34.22 -12.49
C VAL A 40 -6.17 34.22 -13.98
N TYR A 41 -7.25 34.90 -14.37
CA TYR A 41 -7.59 35.08 -15.78
C TYR A 41 -6.48 35.77 -16.57
N LEU A 42 -5.92 36.88 -16.07
CA LEU A 42 -4.83 37.62 -16.73
C LEU A 42 -3.53 36.80 -16.85
N ILE A 43 -3.20 36.00 -15.85
CA ILE A 43 -2.06 35.08 -15.91
C ILE A 43 -2.28 34.04 -17.00
N LEU A 44 -3.47 33.42 -17.05
CA LEU A 44 -3.77 32.41 -18.07
C LEU A 44 -3.82 33.01 -19.48
N SER A 45 -4.36 34.22 -19.64
CA SER A 45 -4.44 34.88 -20.95
C SER A 45 -3.06 35.32 -21.45
N SER A 46 -2.23 35.91 -20.59
CA SER A 46 -0.86 36.33 -20.94
C SER A 46 0.08 35.18 -21.33
N HIS A 47 -0.25 33.94 -20.96
CA HIS A 47 0.53 32.74 -21.29
C HIS A 47 -0.11 31.83 -22.36
N ASN A 48 -1.10 32.32 -23.14
CA ASN A 48 -1.81 31.55 -24.17
C ASN A 48 -2.50 30.27 -23.64
N LEU A 49 -2.93 30.27 -22.38
CA LEU A 49 -3.62 29.14 -21.72
C LEU A 49 -5.15 29.34 -21.65
N THR A 50 -5.71 30.18 -22.52
CA THR A 50 -7.15 30.50 -22.54
C THR A 50 -8.04 29.29 -22.86
N SER A 51 -7.48 28.25 -23.48
CA SER A 51 -8.14 26.95 -23.70
C SER A 51 -8.65 26.32 -22.40
N TYR A 52 -8.08 26.67 -21.25
CA TYR A 52 -8.55 26.28 -19.91
C TYR A 52 -10.05 26.56 -19.70
N TYR A 53 -10.57 27.66 -20.26
CA TYR A 53 -11.98 28.05 -20.15
C TYR A 53 -12.88 27.38 -21.18
N ALA A 54 -12.31 26.75 -22.22
CA ALA A 54 -13.07 26.05 -23.25
C ALA A 54 -13.37 24.60 -22.86
N TYR A 55 -12.59 24.01 -21.96
CA TYR A 55 -12.70 22.61 -21.54
C TYR A 55 -13.40 22.40 -20.19
N ASN A 56 -13.71 23.47 -19.46
CA ASN A 56 -14.35 23.41 -18.15
C ASN A 56 -15.59 24.31 -18.12
N ASP A 57 -16.77 23.74 -17.89
CA ASP A 57 -18.04 24.49 -17.81
C ASP A 57 -18.07 25.44 -16.60
N ILE A 58 -17.33 25.11 -15.53
CA ILE A 58 -17.13 25.94 -14.34
C ILE A 58 -15.64 25.87 -13.96
N PRO A 59 -14.77 26.65 -14.61
CA PRO A 59 -13.40 26.78 -14.13
C PRO A 59 -13.46 27.32 -12.69
N GLY A 60 -12.51 26.96 -11.83
CA GLY A 60 -12.36 27.64 -10.53
C GLY A 60 -13.45 27.45 -9.46
N ALA A 61 -14.28 26.40 -9.52
CA ALA A 61 -15.19 26.06 -8.42
C ALA A 61 -14.41 25.79 -7.12
N SER A 62 -14.30 26.81 -6.28
CA SER A 62 -13.70 26.74 -4.94
C SER A 62 -14.58 25.85 -4.06
N GLN A 63 -14.00 24.80 -3.48
CA GLN A 63 -14.63 24.10 -2.36
C GLN A 63 -14.61 25.05 -1.14
N LYS A 64 -15.63 25.90 -1.00
CA LYS A 64 -15.84 26.67 0.22
C LYS A 64 -16.26 25.73 1.35
N LYS A 65 -15.29 25.18 2.08
CA LYS A 65 -15.46 24.78 3.48
C LYS A 65 -14.41 25.48 4.32
N ALA A 66 -14.87 26.16 5.37
CA ALA A 66 -14.00 26.77 6.37
C ALA A 66 -13.16 25.67 7.04
N ALA A 67 -11.84 25.86 7.03
CA ALA A 67 -10.83 24.93 7.49
C ALA A 67 -10.68 24.96 9.03
N GLU A 68 -11.77 24.75 9.77
CA GLU A 68 -11.75 24.75 11.25
C GLU A 68 -11.18 23.47 11.87
N HIS A 69 -10.80 22.44 11.07
CA HIS A 69 -10.32 21.16 11.63
C HIS A 69 -8.81 21.11 11.91
N PHE A 70 -8.02 22.09 11.44
CA PHE A 70 -6.55 22.10 11.57
C PHE A 70 -6.00 22.69 12.89
N ASP A 71 -6.87 22.97 13.88
CA ASP A 71 -6.48 23.55 15.17
C ASP A 71 -5.37 22.76 15.88
N TYR A 72 -5.29 21.44 15.64
CA TYR A 72 -4.26 20.58 16.23
C TYR A 72 -2.83 20.90 15.76
N LEU A 73 -2.66 21.59 14.63
CA LEU A 73 -1.35 21.98 14.12
C LEU A 73 -0.73 23.16 14.89
N ASP A 74 -1.50 23.82 15.76
CA ASP A 74 -0.98 24.83 16.67
C ASP A 74 -0.33 24.21 17.94
N GLU A 75 -0.55 22.91 18.19
CA GLU A 75 0.07 22.20 19.33
C GLU A 75 1.56 21.92 19.05
N PRO A 76 2.50 22.45 19.87
CA PRO A 76 3.93 22.35 19.59
C PRO A 76 4.46 20.93 19.46
N ALA A 77 3.91 19.98 20.23
CA ALA A 77 4.31 18.57 20.17
C ALA A 77 3.99 17.96 18.79
N ILE A 78 2.79 18.24 18.25
CA ILE A 78 2.37 17.73 16.94
C ILE A 78 3.13 18.42 15.82
N ALA A 79 3.29 19.74 15.91
CA ALA A 79 4.05 20.50 14.92
C ALA A 79 5.51 20.02 14.83
N ALA A 80 6.16 19.74 15.97
CA ALA A 80 7.53 19.24 16.01
C ALA A 80 7.70 17.88 15.34
N GLU A 81 6.70 16.99 15.41
CA GLU A 81 6.74 15.68 14.74
C GLU A 81 6.58 15.76 13.23
N LEU A 82 5.99 16.84 12.71
CA LEU A 82 5.74 17.01 11.27
C LEU A 82 6.85 17.77 10.54
N VAL A 83 7.65 18.53 11.27
CA VAL A 83 8.69 19.41 10.71
C VAL A 83 9.95 18.62 10.38
N ASP A 84 10.44 18.73 9.13
CA ASP A 84 11.70 18.12 8.73
C ASP A 84 12.91 18.85 9.34
N TYR A 85 12.81 20.18 9.46
CA TYR A 85 13.86 21.06 10.00
C TYR A 85 13.27 22.40 10.48
N MET A 86 13.77 22.91 11.61
CA MET A 86 13.42 24.22 12.14
C MET A 86 14.66 24.94 12.66
N ASP A 87 14.83 26.20 12.26
CA ASP A 87 15.77 27.14 12.88
C ASP A 87 15.02 28.38 13.40
N ASP A 88 15.75 29.41 13.85
CA ASP A 88 15.17 30.61 14.47
C ASP A 88 14.30 31.46 13.51
N GLN A 89 14.41 31.26 12.19
CA GLN A 89 13.71 32.08 11.18
C GLN A 89 12.88 31.27 10.18
N THR A 90 13.19 30.01 9.98
CA THR A 90 12.65 29.18 8.91
C THR A 90 12.25 27.80 9.41
N THR A 91 11.21 27.27 8.79
CA THR A 91 10.74 25.91 9.02
C THR A 91 10.53 25.23 7.68
N VAL A 92 11.02 24.00 7.57
CA VAL A 92 10.89 23.15 6.40
C VAL A 92 9.96 21.99 6.74
N ILE A 93 8.94 21.81 5.92
CA ILE A 93 7.99 20.71 6.06
C ILE A 93 7.77 20.03 4.71
N THR A 94 7.62 18.71 4.73
CA THR A 94 7.22 17.90 3.57
C THR A 94 5.84 17.31 3.82
N LEU A 95 4.88 17.65 2.97
CA LEU A 95 3.49 17.21 3.07
C LEU A 95 3.08 16.38 1.85
N PHE A 96 2.32 15.31 2.07
CA PHE A 96 1.75 14.50 1.00
C PHE A 96 0.43 15.11 0.50
N ILE A 97 0.31 15.29 -0.82
CA ILE A 97 -0.84 15.93 -1.48
C ILE A 97 -1.42 14.96 -2.55
N PRO A 98 -2.44 14.17 -2.21
CA PRO A 98 -2.98 13.15 -3.12
C PRO A 98 -3.59 13.73 -4.41
N ALA A 99 -4.09 14.96 -4.33
CA ALA A 99 -4.78 15.67 -5.40
C ALA A 99 -3.85 16.14 -6.54
N VAL A 100 -2.54 15.92 -6.48
CA VAL A 100 -1.61 16.28 -7.58
C VAL A 100 -1.78 15.31 -8.75
N HIS A 101 -2.12 15.83 -9.94
CA HIS A 101 -2.39 15.00 -11.12
C HIS A 101 -1.94 15.60 -12.48
N CYS A 102 -1.62 16.89 -12.57
CA CYS A 102 -1.23 17.53 -13.83
C CYS A 102 -0.08 18.53 -13.67
N SER A 103 0.47 19.01 -14.80
CA SER A 103 1.54 20.01 -14.83
C SER A 103 1.11 21.36 -14.23
N SER A 104 -0.18 21.69 -14.27
CA SER A 104 -0.72 22.89 -13.61
C SER A 104 -0.64 22.79 -12.08
N CYS A 105 -0.82 21.59 -11.51
CA CYS A 105 -0.61 21.35 -10.08
C CYS A 105 0.84 21.64 -9.67
N ILE A 106 1.80 21.19 -10.49
CA ILE A 106 3.23 21.40 -10.27
C ILE A 106 3.52 22.90 -10.22
N TRP A 107 3.08 23.63 -11.25
CA TRP A 107 3.34 25.06 -11.34
C TRP A 107 2.76 25.81 -10.13
N LEU A 108 1.50 25.57 -9.77
CA LEU A 108 0.88 26.27 -8.64
C LEU A 108 1.61 25.99 -7.32
N LEU A 109 1.87 24.72 -7.04
CA LEU A 109 2.50 24.31 -5.78
C LEU A 109 3.94 24.79 -5.67
N GLU A 110 4.72 24.81 -6.77
CA GLU A 110 6.07 25.38 -6.76
C GLU A 110 6.06 26.92 -6.67
N ASN A 111 4.95 27.56 -7.03
CA ASN A 111 4.80 29.02 -6.98
C ASN A 111 3.99 29.52 -5.76
N LEU A 112 3.89 28.73 -4.67
CA LEU A 112 3.17 29.15 -3.46
C LEU A 112 3.72 30.45 -2.85
N TYR A 113 5.01 30.73 -3.01
CA TYR A 113 5.64 32.00 -2.58
C TYR A 113 5.06 33.24 -3.28
N LYS A 114 4.43 33.08 -4.46
CA LYS A 114 3.70 34.17 -5.14
C LYS A 114 2.30 34.37 -4.58
N VAL A 115 1.72 33.32 -3.98
CA VAL A 115 0.39 33.36 -3.35
C VAL A 115 0.50 33.92 -1.94
N ASN A 116 1.53 33.53 -1.18
CA ASN A 116 1.82 34.05 0.15
C ASN A 116 3.33 34.38 0.28
N PRO A 117 3.72 35.64 0.51
CA PRO A 117 5.13 36.07 0.60
C PRO A 117 5.87 35.55 1.85
N ASP A 118 5.16 34.98 2.81
CA ASP A 118 5.76 34.36 4.01
C ASP A 118 6.34 32.96 3.72
N ILE A 119 5.99 32.38 2.57
CA ILE A 119 6.62 31.18 2.02
C ILE A 119 7.86 31.60 1.24
N SER A 120 9.02 31.06 1.60
CA SER A 120 10.29 31.37 0.95
C SER A 120 10.53 30.50 -0.28
N ASN A 121 10.20 29.22 -0.19
CA ASN A 121 10.38 28.27 -1.28
C ASN A 121 9.35 27.16 -1.19
N SER A 122 8.96 26.60 -2.34
CA SER A 122 8.11 25.42 -2.41
C SER A 122 8.55 24.56 -3.59
N ARG A 123 8.71 23.26 -3.37
CA ARG A 123 9.15 22.31 -4.38
C ARG A 123 8.31 21.06 -4.34
N ILE A 124 7.91 20.55 -5.51
CA ILE A 124 7.11 19.34 -5.61
C ILE A 124 7.93 18.14 -6.10
N ASP A 125 7.79 17.01 -5.42
CA ASP A 125 8.18 15.68 -5.91
C ASP A 125 6.92 15.03 -6.50
N PHE A 126 6.68 15.26 -7.79
CA PHE A 126 5.47 14.82 -8.48
C PHE A 126 5.26 13.28 -8.43
N PRO A 127 6.28 12.42 -8.67
CA PRO A 127 6.13 10.97 -8.51
C PRO A 127 5.68 10.54 -7.11
N LYS A 128 6.16 11.21 -6.06
CA LYS A 128 5.77 10.91 -4.68
C LYS A 128 4.54 11.68 -4.20
N LYS A 129 4.02 12.60 -5.01
CA LYS A 129 2.97 13.56 -4.65
C LYS A 129 3.26 14.28 -3.33
N GLN A 130 4.51 14.67 -3.11
CA GLN A 130 4.93 15.39 -1.91
C GLN A 130 5.33 16.82 -2.28
N VAL A 131 4.95 17.79 -1.44
CA VAL A 131 5.45 19.17 -1.52
C VAL A 131 6.34 19.45 -0.32
N SER A 132 7.54 19.99 -0.57
CA SER A 132 8.43 20.51 0.45
C SER A 132 8.32 22.02 0.47
N ILE A 133 7.92 22.58 1.60
CA ILE A 133 7.65 24.01 1.78
C ILE A 133 8.61 24.55 2.83
N THR A 134 9.27 25.65 2.50
CA THR A 134 10.09 26.44 3.42
C THR A 134 9.37 27.75 3.70
N PHE A 135 9.02 28.02 4.96
CA PHE A 135 8.29 29.21 5.36
C PHE A 135 8.94 29.89 6.57
N LYS A 136 8.64 31.18 6.75
CA LYS A 136 9.18 32.00 7.84
C LYS A 136 8.34 31.80 9.09
N ASN A 137 8.84 31.05 10.07
CA ASN A 137 8.08 30.63 11.26
C ASN A 137 7.65 31.77 12.18
N GLN A 138 8.29 32.94 12.11
CA GLN A 138 7.89 34.15 12.83
C GLN A 138 6.69 34.87 12.20
N LEU A 139 6.41 34.63 10.91
CA LEU A 139 5.37 35.34 10.15
C LEU A 139 4.14 34.47 9.87
N ILE A 140 4.35 33.17 9.63
CA ILE A 140 3.27 32.23 9.33
C ILE A 140 3.41 30.95 10.14
N SER A 141 2.33 30.51 10.78
CA SER A 141 2.29 29.25 11.52
C SER A 141 2.10 28.06 10.58
N LEU A 142 2.50 26.86 11.04
CA LEU A 142 2.30 25.62 10.30
C LEU A 142 0.82 25.42 9.89
N ARG A 143 -0.10 25.65 10.83
CA ARG A 143 -1.54 25.62 10.57
C ARG A 143 -1.92 26.51 9.39
N LYS A 144 -1.43 27.75 9.35
CA LYS A 144 -1.75 28.70 8.28
C LYS A 144 -1.19 28.29 6.92
N VAL A 145 -0.04 27.60 6.90
CA VAL A 145 0.50 26.99 5.67
C VAL A 145 -0.42 25.88 5.15
N VAL A 146 -0.95 25.03 6.04
CA VAL A 146 -1.87 23.94 5.67
C VAL A 146 -3.23 24.48 5.25
N GLU A 147 -3.77 25.47 5.94
CA GLU A 147 -4.99 26.18 5.54
C GLU A 147 -4.83 26.83 4.16
N LEU A 148 -3.67 27.42 3.86
CA LEU A 148 -3.37 27.97 2.55
C LEU A 148 -3.42 26.89 1.46
N LEU A 149 -2.78 25.75 1.69
CA LEU A 149 -2.82 24.60 0.77
C LEU A 149 -4.25 24.10 0.53
N ALA A 150 -5.05 23.96 1.58
CA ALA A 150 -6.46 23.58 1.45
C ALA A 150 -7.25 24.63 0.66
N SER A 151 -7.00 25.92 0.89
CA SER A 151 -7.69 27.02 0.20
C SER A 151 -7.42 27.07 -1.31
N VAL A 152 -6.23 26.64 -1.74
CA VAL A 152 -5.86 26.54 -3.16
C VAL A 152 -6.27 25.20 -3.80
N GLY A 153 -7.01 24.36 -3.07
CA GLY A 153 -7.54 23.09 -3.56
C GLY A 153 -6.61 21.89 -3.41
N TYR A 154 -5.53 22.01 -2.63
CA TYR A 154 -4.51 20.98 -2.41
C TYR A 154 -4.37 20.64 -0.93
N GLU A 155 -5.47 20.24 -0.29
CA GLU A 155 -5.46 19.82 1.10
C GLU A 155 -4.46 18.65 1.33
N PRO A 156 -3.47 18.82 2.21
CA PRO A 156 -2.49 17.76 2.48
C PRO A 156 -3.09 16.68 3.37
N GLN A 157 -2.74 15.42 3.11
CA GLN A 157 -3.00 14.33 4.05
C GLN A 157 -1.85 14.25 5.04
N ILE A 158 -2.12 14.59 6.30
CA ILE A 158 -1.13 14.61 7.37
C ILE A 158 -1.24 13.29 8.14
N SER A 159 -0.18 12.47 8.06
CA SER A 159 -0.06 11.22 8.82
C SER A 159 1.29 11.20 9.55
N LEU A 160 1.26 10.94 10.86
CA LEU A 160 2.48 10.92 11.69
C LEU A 160 3.41 9.74 11.36
N GLN A 161 2.89 8.70 10.69
CA GLN A 161 3.67 7.49 10.37
C GLN A 161 4.71 7.69 9.26
N ASP A 162 4.44 8.59 8.32
CA ASP A 162 5.33 8.83 7.18
C ASP A 162 6.64 9.51 7.64
N VAL A 163 6.62 10.25 8.75
CA VAL A 163 7.80 10.94 9.30
C VAL A 163 8.70 9.98 10.10
N VAL A 164 8.12 9.14 10.95
CA VAL A 164 8.87 8.16 11.79
C VAL A 164 9.59 7.12 10.93
N LYS A 165 8.96 6.64 9.85
CA LYS A 165 9.58 5.67 8.93
C LYS A 165 10.76 6.28 8.15
N LYS A 166 10.63 7.54 7.72
CA LYS A 166 11.68 8.27 6.99
C LYS A 166 12.95 8.45 7.85
N GLN A 167 12.81 8.72 9.15
CA GLN A 167 13.95 8.85 10.06
C GLN A 167 14.69 7.52 10.30
N GLN A 168 13.97 6.40 10.44
CA GLN A 168 14.58 5.08 10.64
C GLN A 168 15.24 4.54 9.36
N SER A 169 14.64 4.75 8.18
CA SER A 169 15.22 4.32 6.90
C SER A 169 16.52 5.05 6.59
N ASP A 170 16.55 6.39 6.76
CA ASP A 170 17.71 7.22 6.44
C ASP A 170 18.96 6.83 7.24
N HIS A 171 18.79 6.49 8.53
CA HIS A 171 19.93 6.14 9.38
C HIS A 171 20.52 4.76 9.03
N SER A 172 19.68 3.83 8.58
CA SER A 172 20.11 2.49 8.14
C SER A 172 20.81 2.51 6.78
N GLU A 173 20.30 3.30 5.82
CA GLU A 173 20.89 3.44 4.48
C GLU A 173 22.25 4.15 4.54
N ARG A 174 22.37 5.23 5.31
CA ARG A 174 23.64 5.99 5.45
C ARG A 174 24.78 5.11 5.98
N ASN A 175 24.50 4.24 6.96
CA ASN A 175 25.49 3.32 7.53
C ASN A 175 25.91 2.22 6.53
N LEU A 176 25.01 1.77 5.64
CA LEU A 176 25.37 0.80 4.61
C LEU A 176 26.24 1.44 3.51
N ILE A 177 25.89 2.66 3.08
CA ILE A 177 26.64 3.40 2.05
C ILE A 177 28.08 3.68 2.52
N SER A 178 28.30 4.05 3.79
CA SER A 178 29.66 4.26 4.31
C SER A 178 30.50 2.98 4.29
N LYS A 179 29.91 1.82 4.62
CA LYS A 179 30.60 0.51 4.53
C LYS A 179 30.96 0.15 3.09
N ILE A 180 30.09 0.46 2.13
CA ILE A 180 30.34 0.27 0.70
C ILE A 180 31.49 1.17 0.24
N ALA A 181 31.49 2.44 0.63
CA ALA A 181 32.53 3.39 0.26
C ALA A 181 33.92 2.93 0.76
N VAL A 182 34.02 2.50 2.02
CA VAL A 182 35.26 1.96 2.59
C VAL A 182 35.69 0.69 1.84
N ALA A 183 34.78 -0.26 1.62
CA ALA A 183 35.10 -1.50 0.92
C ALA A 183 35.54 -1.25 -0.53
N GLY A 184 34.88 -0.33 -1.24
CA GLY A 184 35.20 0.04 -2.61
C GLY A 184 36.54 0.78 -2.73
N PHE A 185 36.83 1.70 -1.80
CA PHE A 185 38.12 2.38 -1.73
C PHE A 185 39.26 1.38 -1.50
N CYS A 186 39.14 0.50 -0.50
CA CYS A 186 40.15 -0.52 -0.22
C CYS A 186 40.30 -1.51 -1.38
N PHE A 187 39.19 -2.00 -1.94
CA PHE A 187 39.21 -2.90 -3.10
C PHE A 187 39.91 -2.27 -4.30
N GLY A 188 39.57 -1.03 -4.68
CA GLY A 188 40.18 -0.36 -5.82
C GLY A 188 41.70 -0.20 -5.67
N ASN A 189 42.16 0.19 -4.47
CA ASN A 189 43.60 0.32 -4.20
C ASN A 189 44.32 -1.03 -4.19
N VAL A 190 43.74 -2.04 -3.52
CA VAL A 190 44.32 -3.39 -3.48
C VAL A 190 44.40 -4.00 -4.89
N MET A 191 43.37 -3.84 -5.71
CA MET A 191 43.35 -4.33 -7.08
C MET A 191 44.44 -3.66 -7.92
N LEU A 192 44.62 -2.34 -7.79
CA LEU A 192 45.68 -1.59 -8.46
C LEU A 192 47.08 -2.11 -8.05
N LEU A 193 47.29 -2.32 -6.75
CA LEU A 193 48.57 -2.78 -6.20
C LEU A 193 48.87 -4.26 -6.48
N SER A 194 47.84 -5.07 -6.71
CA SER A 194 47.97 -6.50 -7.06
C SER A 194 48.07 -6.71 -8.58
N PHE A 195 47.83 -5.67 -9.39
CA PHE A 195 47.85 -5.75 -10.86
C PHE A 195 49.19 -6.23 -11.45
N PRO A 196 50.38 -5.82 -10.94
CA PRO A 196 51.67 -6.31 -11.43
C PRO A 196 51.85 -7.82 -11.29
N ASP A 197 51.34 -8.41 -10.19
CA ASP A 197 51.44 -9.85 -9.92
C ASP A 197 50.62 -10.69 -10.93
N TYR A 198 49.52 -10.14 -11.49
CA TYR A 198 48.69 -10.82 -12.48
C TYR A 198 49.26 -10.80 -13.90
N PHE A 199 49.96 -9.72 -14.28
CA PHE A 199 50.44 -9.51 -15.65
C PHE A 199 51.94 -9.78 -15.83
N GLY A 200 52.64 -10.15 -14.76
CA GLY A 200 54.04 -10.58 -14.83
C GLY A 200 54.98 -9.49 -15.37
N LEU A 201 54.70 -8.23 -15.03
CA LEU A 201 55.54 -7.10 -15.43
C LEU A 201 56.81 -7.01 -14.56
N SER A 202 57.86 -6.51 -15.21
CA SER A 202 59.29 -6.36 -14.92
C SER A 202 59.96 -6.76 -13.58
N SER A 203 61.25 -7.10 -13.70
CA SER A 203 62.23 -7.37 -12.63
C SER A 203 62.48 -6.23 -11.60
N PHE A 204 61.94 -5.02 -11.81
CA PHE A 204 62.01 -3.91 -10.85
C PHE A 204 60.88 -4.00 -9.80
N GLU A 205 59.80 -4.71 -10.10
CA GLU A 205 58.61 -4.83 -9.24
C GLU A 205 58.78 -5.87 -8.12
N HIS A 206 59.67 -6.87 -8.27
CA HIS A 206 59.98 -7.84 -7.21
C HIS A 206 60.52 -7.21 -5.92
N SER A 207 61.21 -6.07 -6.00
CA SER A 207 61.69 -5.32 -4.82
C SER A 207 60.54 -4.68 -4.02
N PHE A 208 59.42 -4.35 -4.68
CA PHE A 208 58.26 -3.72 -4.05
C PHE A 208 57.13 -4.71 -3.73
N GLN A 209 57.24 -5.96 -4.17
CA GLN A 209 56.24 -6.99 -3.95
C GLN A 209 55.91 -7.19 -2.45
N SER A 210 56.94 -7.25 -1.59
CA SER A 210 56.76 -7.32 -0.14
C SER A 210 56.10 -6.05 0.43
N PHE A 211 56.46 -4.87 -0.08
CA PHE A 211 55.86 -3.61 0.35
C PHE A 211 54.37 -3.54 -0.03
N PHE A 212 54.02 -3.89 -1.27
CA PHE A 212 52.63 -3.94 -1.72
C PHE A 212 51.82 -4.99 -0.97
N GLY A 213 52.40 -6.15 -0.64
CA GLY A 213 51.76 -7.15 0.22
C GLY A 213 51.37 -6.60 1.60
N TRP A 214 52.28 -5.90 2.28
CA TRP A 214 51.97 -5.27 3.57
C TRP A 214 50.93 -4.16 3.47
N VAL A 215 50.99 -3.34 2.40
CA VAL A 215 49.99 -2.30 2.14
C VAL A 215 48.62 -2.91 1.85
N ASN A 216 48.56 -3.98 1.07
CA ASN A 216 47.33 -4.72 0.79
C ASN A 216 46.74 -5.28 2.10
N LEU A 217 47.56 -5.88 2.96
CA LEU A 217 47.13 -6.38 4.25
C LEU A 217 46.57 -5.26 5.15
N ALA A 218 47.19 -4.08 5.14
CA ALA A 218 46.70 -2.91 5.86
C ALA A 218 45.32 -2.45 5.35
N PHE A 219 45.09 -2.44 4.03
CA PHE A 219 43.78 -2.13 3.45
C PHE A 219 42.71 -3.20 3.73
N ALA A 220 43.10 -4.46 3.91
CA ALA A 220 42.17 -5.54 4.22
C ALA A 220 41.55 -5.43 5.63
N ILE A 221 42.28 -4.83 6.59
CA ILE A 221 41.85 -4.73 7.99
C ILE A 221 40.54 -3.92 8.13
N PRO A 222 40.41 -2.69 7.60
CA PRO A 222 39.14 -1.96 7.59
C PRO A 222 38.01 -2.73 6.91
N VAL A 223 38.30 -3.42 5.80
CA VAL A 223 37.28 -4.20 5.09
C VAL A 223 36.76 -5.35 5.95
N LEU A 224 37.65 -6.07 6.63
CA LEU A 224 37.30 -7.19 7.50
C LEU A 224 36.52 -6.72 8.75
N LEU A 225 37.06 -5.75 9.49
CA LEU A 225 36.57 -5.38 10.82
C LEU A 225 35.41 -4.38 10.81
N TYR A 226 35.28 -3.56 9.76
CA TYR A 226 34.22 -2.56 9.63
C TYR A 226 33.17 -2.97 8.59
N SER A 227 33.57 -3.16 7.33
CA SER A 227 32.64 -3.46 6.23
C SER A 227 32.05 -4.87 6.33
N GLY A 228 32.86 -5.87 6.71
CA GLY A 228 32.47 -7.28 6.85
C GLY A 228 31.81 -7.64 8.19
N ARG A 229 31.81 -6.71 9.18
CA ARG A 229 31.38 -6.97 10.56
C ARG A 229 29.99 -7.58 10.68
N ASP A 230 29.04 -7.11 9.87
CA ASP A 230 27.64 -7.54 9.95
C ASP A 230 27.49 -9.05 9.64
N TYR A 231 28.31 -9.57 8.72
CA TYR A 231 28.29 -11.00 8.36
C TYR A 231 28.79 -11.87 9.52
N PHE A 232 29.83 -11.44 10.24
CA PHE A 232 30.33 -12.14 11.43
C PHE A 232 29.32 -12.14 12.58
N ILE A 233 28.70 -10.97 12.85
CA ILE A 233 27.67 -10.86 13.89
C ILE A 233 26.47 -11.74 13.56
N SER A 234 26.00 -11.69 12.31
CA SER A 234 24.88 -12.50 11.84
C SER A 234 25.20 -13.99 11.94
N ALA A 235 26.36 -14.41 11.43
CA ALA A 235 26.81 -15.81 11.50
C ALA A 235 26.86 -16.34 12.93
N TRP A 236 27.47 -15.58 13.86
CA TRP A 236 27.59 -15.96 15.27
C TRP A 236 26.23 -16.04 15.97
N THR A 237 25.37 -15.06 15.73
CA THR A 237 24.04 -14.99 16.35
C THR A 237 23.15 -16.14 15.88
N ASN A 238 23.12 -16.41 14.57
CA ASN A 238 22.33 -17.51 14.00
C ASN A 238 22.84 -18.88 14.44
N LEU A 239 24.16 -19.07 14.50
CA LEU A 239 24.76 -20.30 15.01
C LEU A 239 24.39 -20.55 16.47
N ARG A 240 24.45 -19.52 17.33
CA ARG A 240 24.04 -19.61 18.74
C ARG A 240 22.56 -19.99 18.89
N ASN A 241 21.73 -19.58 17.95
CA ASN A 241 20.30 -19.90 17.91
C ASN A 241 20.00 -21.25 17.21
N GLY A 242 21.01 -22.04 16.83
CA GLY A 242 20.83 -23.33 16.17
C GLY A 242 20.38 -23.25 14.70
N VAL A 243 20.51 -22.09 14.07
CA VAL A 243 20.15 -21.85 12.67
C VAL A 243 21.40 -21.65 11.84
N LEU A 244 21.64 -22.53 10.87
CA LEU A 244 22.68 -22.34 9.86
C LEU A 244 22.10 -21.62 8.65
N ASN A 245 22.59 -20.42 8.37
CA ASN A 245 22.21 -19.60 7.22
C ASN A 245 23.41 -19.42 6.25
N LEU A 246 23.24 -18.58 5.21
CA LEU A 246 24.30 -18.29 4.24
C LEU A 246 25.45 -17.44 4.80
N ASP A 247 25.20 -16.70 5.87
CA ASP A 247 26.21 -15.83 6.46
C ASP A 247 27.33 -16.63 7.13
N PHE A 248 27.07 -17.86 7.58
CA PHE A 248 28.07 -18.68 8.25
C PHE A 248 29.21 -19.12 7.31
N PRO A 249 28.96 -19.83 6.18
CA PRO A 249 30.03 -20.14 5.23
C PRO A 249 30.73 -18.89 4.69
N LEU A 250 29.99 -17.80 4.50
CA LEU A 250 30.54 -16.54 4.01
C LEU A 250 31.52 -15.90 5.01
N ALA A 251 31.12 -15.77 6.27
CA ALA A 251 31.98 -15.25 7.34
C ALA A 251 33.23 -16.13 7.51
N LEU A 252 33.06 -17.45 7.44
CA LEU A 252 34.17 -18.40 7.49
C LEU A 252 35.11 -18.21 6.29
N GLY A 253 34.58 -18.08 5.07
CA GLY A 253 35.37 -17.82 3.86
C GLY A 253 36.19 -16.55 3.97
N ILE A 254 35.58 -15.44 4.41
CA ILE A 254 36.27 -14.17 4.63
C ILE A 254 37.40 -14.32 5.67
N ALA A 255 37.15 -14.98 6.80
CA ALA A 255 38.17 -15.20 7.83
C ALA A 255 39.33 -16.06 7.32
N VAL A 256 39.03 -17.16 6.64
CA VAL A 256 40.01 -18.09 6.10
C VAL A 256 40.87 -17.42 5.02
N MET A 257 40.27 -16.63 4.12
CA MET A 257 41.00 -15.86 3.11
C MET A 257 41.95 -14.85 3.74
N PHE A 258 41.50 -14.12 4.77
CA PHE A 258 42.36 -13.16 5.47
C PHE A 258 43.55 -13.85 6.15
N ILE A 259 43.29 -14.92 6.92
CA ILE A 259 44.34 -15.65 7.65
C ILE A 259 45.35 -16.26 6.68
N ARG A 260 44.87 -16.91 5.61
CA ARG A 260 45.74 -17.51 4.58
C ARG A 260 46.59 -16.45 3.89
N SER A 261 45.98 -15.34 3.46
CA SER A 261 46.69 -14.26 2.77
C SER A 261 47.71 -13.59 3.69
N ALA A 262 47.38 -13.38 4.96
CA ALA A 262 48.32 -12.88 5.95
C ALA A 262 49.52 -13.83 6.12
N ALA A 263 49.27 -15.14 6.21
CA ALA A 263 50.34 -16.13 6.30
C ALA A 263 51.25 -16.15 5.05
N GLU A 264 50.67 -16.09 3.85
CA GLU A 264 51.43 -16.08 2.58
C GLU A 264 52.29 -14.81 2.43
N ILE A 265 51.74 -13.64 2.77
CA ILE A 265 52.45 -12.35 2.72
C ILE A 265 53.57 -12.28 3.77
N ILE A 266 53.30 -12.72 5.01
CA ILE A 266 54.29 -12.71 6.11
C ILE A 266 55.42 -13.70 5.84
N SER A 267 55.11 -14.86 5.26
CA SER A 267 56.10 -15.89 4.92
C SER A 267 56.81 -15.67 3.59
N HIS A 268 56.44 -14.63 2.84
CA HIS A 268 56.94 -14.35 1.49
C HIS A 268 56.74 -15.52 0.50
N THR A 269 55.74 -16.37 0.73
CA THR A 269 55.46 -17.54 -0.12
C THR A 269 54.51 -17.23 -1.28
N GLY A 270 53.80 -16.10 -1.22
CA GLY A 270 52.91 -15.62 -2.28
C GLY A 270 52.32 -14.25 -1.98
N ALA A 271 51.62 -13.69 -2.97
CA ALA A 271 50.98 -12.37 -2.88
C ALA A 271 49.68 -12.36 -2.04
N GLY A 272 49.14 -13.53 -1.68
CA GLY A 272 47.85 -13.65 -0.98
C GLY A 272 46.63 -13.41 -1.88
N PHE A 273 45.44 -13.43 -1.27
CA PHE A 273 44.12 -13.30 -1.92
C PHE A 273 43.36 -12.07 -1.40
N ILE A 274 44.09 -11.01 -1.07
CA ILE A 274 43.53 -9.82 -0.44
C ILE A 274 42.61 -9.05 -1.39
N ASP A 275 42.96 -9.01 -2.68
CA ASP A 275 42.14 -8.45 -3.76
C ASP A 275 40.78 -9.14 -3.84
N THR A 276 40.78 -10.47 -3.80
CA THR A 276 39.59 -11.30 -3.87
C THR A 276 38.74 -11.10 -2.62
N LEU A 277 39.34 -11.02 -1.42
CA LEU A 277 38.64 -10.73 -0.17
C LEU A 277 37.94 -9.36 -0.20
N CYS A 278 38.67 -8.31 -0.62
CA CYS A 278 38.12 -6.96 -0.68
C CYS A 278 36.99 -6.85 -1.72
N SER A 279 37.17 -7.47 -2.89
CA SER A 279 36.15 -7.52 -3.95
C SER A 279 34.88 -8.23 -3.47
N LEU A 280 35.02 -9.36 -2.78
CA LEU A 280 33.90 -10.16 -2.26
C LEU A 280 33.04 -9.33 -1.30
N VAL A 281 33.66 -8.71 -0.29
CA VAL A 281 32.93 -7.89 0.69
C VAL A 281 32.27 -6.68 0.02
N PHE A 282 32.96 -6.02 -0.91
CA PHE A 282 32.40 -4.89 -1.66
C PHE A 282 31.15 -5.26 -2.46
N PHE A 283 31.21 -6.32 -3.28
CA PHE A 283 30.07 -6.74 -4.09
C PHE A 283 28.91 -7.26 -3.25
N LEU A 284 29.17 -7.91 -2.12
CA LEU A 284 28.13 -8.35 -1.19
C LEU A 284 27.37 -7.17 -0.56
N LEU A 285 28.09 -6.10 -0.20
CA LEU A 285 27.46 -4.89 0.34
C LEU A 285 26.66 -4.14 -0.72
N ILE A 286 27.14 -4.07 -1.97
CA ILE A 286 26.35 -3.53 -3.10
C ILE A 286 25.08 -4.34 -3.30
N GLY A 287 25.17 -5.68 -3.28
CA GLY A 287 24.01 -6.57 -3.38
C GLY A 287 23.00 -6.30 -2.26
N LYS A 288 23.47 -6.15 -1.02
CA LYS A 288 22.63 -5.79 0.14
C LYS A 288 21.95 -4.43 -0.02
N TRP A 289 22.66 -3.43 -0.55
CA TRP A 289 22.11 -2.10 -0.81
C TRP A 289 21.05 -2.11 -1.89
N MET A 290 21.31 -2.80 -3.00
CA MET A 290 20.35 -2.98 -4.07
C MET A 290 19.09 -3.69 -3.56
N GLN A 291 19.25 -4.74 -2.77
CA GLN A 291 18.13 -5.45 -2.13
C GLN A 291 17.29 -4.54 -1.22
N GLN A 292 17.93 -3.77 -0.32
CA GLN A 292 17.22 -2.86 0.59
C GLN A 292 16.47 -1.77 -0.17
N ARG A 293 17.12 -1.16 -1.16
CA ARG A 293 16.52 -0.10 -1.97
C ARG A 293 15.30 -0.61 -2.71
N THR A 294 15.40 -1.77 -3.35
CA THR A 294 14.26 -2.43 -4.03
C THR A 294 13.12 -2.75 -3.07
N TYR A 295 13.41 -3.17 -1.84
CA TYR A 295 12.40 -3.50 -0.83
C TYR A 295 11.68 -2.25 -0.30
N HIS A 296 12.43 -1.20 0.06
CA HIS A 296 11.87 0.04 0.61
C HIS A 296 10.99 0.83 -0.38
N TYR A 297 11.28 0.77 -1.68
CA TYR A 297 10.44 1.40 -2.70
C TYR A 297 9.07 0.74 -2.87
N LEU A 298 8.89 -0.50 -2.40
CA LEU A 298 7.70 -1.33 -2.69
C LEU A 298 6.91 -1.73 -1.43
N SER A 299 7.50 -1.66 -0.24
CA SER A 299 6.81 -1.97 1.02
C SER A 299 5.92 -0.81 1.48
N PHE A 300 4.67 -0.77 1.02
CA PHE A 300 3.63 0.08 1.59
C PHE A 300 3.06 -0.59 2.86
N GLU A 301 3.68 -0.33 4.00
CA GLU A 301 3.08 -0.69 5.29
C GLU A 301 2.32 0.52 5.83
N ARG A 302 1.01 0.56 5.60
CA ARG A 302 0.09 1.46 6.32
C ARG A 302 -0.49 0.71 7.52
N ASP A 303 -0.26 1.24 8.71
CA ASP A 303 -0.78 0.70 9.97
C ASP A 303 -2.14 1.38 10.30
N TYR A 304 -2.93 0.81 11.21
CA TYR A 304 -4.31 1.25 11.50
C TYR A 304 -4.43 2.72 11.92
N ARG A 305 -3.33 3.35 12.35
CA ARG A 305 -3.30 4.76 12.73
C ARG A 305 -3.53 5.68 11.53
N SER A 306 -3.38 5.21 10.30
CA SER A 306 -3.78 5.96 9.10
C SER A 306 -5.29 6.22 9.00
N TYR A 307 -6.13 5.52 9.77
CA TYR A 307 -7.60 5.62 9.73
C TYR A 307 -8.21 6.52 10.79
N PHE A 308 -7.42 6.88 11.80
CA PHE A 308 -7.86 7.74 12.89
C PHE A 308 -7.29 9.15 12.71
N PRO A 309 -7.99 10.19 13.17
CA PRO A 309 -7.48 11.56 13.08
C PRO A 309 -6.19 11.71 13.90
N VAL A 310 -5.30 12.64 13.53
CA VAL A 310 -4.04 12.87 14.27
C VAL A 310 -4.30 13.30 15.73
N ALA A 311 -5.37 14.07 15.94
CA ALA A 311 -5.75 14.59 17.24
C ALA A 311 -7.28 14.63 17.38
N VAL A 312 -7.75 14.72 18.62
CA VAL A 312 -9.15 14.90 18.97
C VAL A 312 -9.32 16.10 19.89
N THR A 313 -10.47 16.77 19.83
CA THR A 313 -10.78 17.88 20.73
C THR A 313 -11.22 17.35 22.10
N ARG A 314 -10.40 17.53 23.13
CA ARG A 314 -10.73 17.25 24.54
C ARG A 314 -11.42 18.45 25.20
N LEU A 315 -12.42 18.19 26.03
CA LEU A 315 -13.15 19.15 26.83
C LEU A 315 -12.59 19.18 28.26
N THR A 316 -12.04 20.31 28.70
CA THR A 316 -11.50 20.51 30.06
C THR A 316 -12.15 21.74 30.71
N LYS A 317 -12.94 21.53 31.79
CA LYS A 317 -13.59 22.56 32.64
C LYS A 317 -13.87 23.93 31.95
N GLY A 318 -14.58 23.90 30.82
CA GLY A 318 -15.03 25.09 30.09
C GLY A 318 -14.22 25.48 28.84
N ASN A 319 -13.07 24.85 28.59
CA ASN A 319 -12.24 25.06 27.40
C ASN A 319 -12.14 23.79 26.55
N THR A 320 -11.88 24.00 25.26
CA THR A 320 -11.58 22.94 24.29
C THR A 320 -10.09 22.93 23.97
N GLN A 321 -9.44 21.78 24.03
CA GLN A 321 -8.02 21.62 23.70
C GLN A 321 -7.83 20.46 22.71
N PRO A 322 -7.16 20.64 21.56
CA PRO A 322 -6.76 19.53 20.72
C PRO A 322 -5.67 18.70 21.41
N VAL A 323 -5.82 17.38 21.41
CA VAL A 323 -4.89 16.44 22.08
C VAL A 323 -4.57 15.30 21.11
N PRO A 324 -3.29 14.89 20.98
CA PRO A 324 -2.91 13.71 20.21
C PRO A 324 -3.65 12.46 20.69
N LEU A 325 -3.96 11.53 19.78
CA LEU A 325 -4.67 10.30 20.15
C LEU A 325 -3.94 9.45 21.20
N ASP A 326 -2.61 9.46 21.19
CA ASP A 326 -1.78 8.69 22.11
C ASP A 326 -1.85 9.22 23.55
N GLU A 327 -2.27 10.48 23.73
CA GLU A 327 -2.46 11.09 25.05
C GLU A 327 -3.89 10.95 25.58
N LEU A 328 -4.81 10.41 24.78
CA LEU A 328 -6.22 10.24 25.15
C LEU A 328 -6.40 9.13 26.19
N LYS A 329 -6.97 9.47 27.35
CA LYS A 329 -7.13 8.53 28.48
C LYS A 329 -8.60 8.21 28.75
N THR A 330 -8.83 7.06 29.39
CA THR A 330 -10.15 6.72 29.93
C THR A 330 -10.62 7.81 30.90
N GLY A 331 -11.87 8.25 30.74
CA GLY A 331 -12.48 9.35 31.47
C GLY A 331 -12.32 10.72 30.82
N ASP A 332 -11.51 10.85 29.76
CA ASP A 332 -11.44 12.10 29.00
C ASP A 332 -12.77 12.36 28.28
N ARG A 333 -13.22 13.61 28.33
CA ARG A 333 -14.37 14.07 27.56
C ARG A 333 -13.91 14.63 26.24
N ILE A 334 -14.48 14.16 25.15
CA ILE A 334 -14.14 14.58 23.80
C ILE A 334 -15.35 15.14 23.06
N LEU A 335 -15.09 16.12 22.21
CA LEU A 335 -16.05 16.71 21.31
C LEU A 335 -15.82 16.14 19.91
N ILE A 336 -16.85 15.52 19.34
CA ILE A 336 -16.83 15.02 17.96
C ILE A 336 -17.84 15.85 17.15
N ARG A 337 -17.35 16.54 16.13
CA ARG A 337 -18.17 17.37 15.24
C ARG A 337 -18.76 16.55 14.10
N SER A 338 -19.63 17.19 13.31
CA SER A 338 -20.17 16.60 12.08
C SER A 338 -19.03 16.23 11.12
N ASN A 339 -19.13 15.03 10.57
CA ASN A 339 -18.18 14.34 9.70
C ASN A 339 -16.84 13.94 10.33
N GLU A 340 -16.65 14.13 11.63
CA GLU A 340 -15.48 13.61 12.34
C GLU A 340 -15.65 12.12 12.68
N ILE A 341 -14.54 11.40 12.70
CA ILE A 341 -14.47 9.98 13.08
C ILE A 341 -14.27 9.90 14.59
N ILE A 342 -14.99 8.97 15.22
CA ILE A 342 -14.85 8.68 16.64
C ILE A 342 -13.60 7.81 16.85
N PRO A 343 -12.55 8.29 17.54
CA PRO A 343 -11.27 7.57 17.59
C PRO A 343 -11.22 6.46 18.65
N ALA A 344 -12.10 6.49 19.63
CA ALA A 344 -12.05 5.63 20.81
C ALA A 344 -13.44 5.08 21.16
N ASP A 345 -13.51 3.96 21.89
CA ASP A 345 -14.78 3.52 22.44
C ASP A 345 -15.17 4.49 23.54
N ALA A 346 -16.37 5.04 23.48
CA ALA A 346 -16.83 6.10 24.36
C ALA A 346 -18.33 5.96 24.69
N ILE A 347 -18.80 6.66 25.72
CA ILE A 347 -20.23 6.76 26.06
C ILE A 347 -20.73 8.13 25.61
N LEU A 348 -21.91 8.16 24.98
CA LEU A 348 -22.56 9.40 24.61
C LEU A 348 -23.05 10.16 25.84
N LEU A 349 -22.50 11.35 26.09
CA LEU A 349 -22.96 12.23 27.18
C LEU A 349 -24.05 13.19 26.70
N LYS A 350 -23.86 13.80 25.53
CA LYS A 350 -24.71 14.89 25.04
C LYS A 350 -24.79 14.94 23.52
N GLY A 351 -25.97 15.31 23.01
CA GLY A 351 -26.26 15.42 21.58
C GLY A 351 -27.01 14.21 21.02
N GLU A 352 -27.44 14.30 19.77
CA GLU A 352 -28.03 13.19 19.01
C GLU A 352 -26.98 12.56 18.10
N ALA A 353 -26.57 11.33 18.42
CA ALA A 353 -25.60 10.62 17.60
C ALA A 353 -26.31 9.92 16.43
N LYS A 354 -25.85 10.21 15.21
CA LYS A 354 -26.22 9.52 13.97
C LYS A 354 -24.94 9.10 13.30
N LEU A 355 -24.57 7.85 13.54
CA LEU A 355 -23.25 7.32 13.26
C LEU A 355 -23.27 6.54 11.96
N ASP A 356 -22.44 6.95 11.02
CA ASP A 356 -22.15 6.18 9.83
C ASP A 356 -20.96 5.24 10.10
N PHE A 357 -21.25 3.95 10.09
CA PHE A 357 -20.23 2.89 10.21
C PHE A 357 -19.88 2.30 8.84
N SER A 358 -20.24 2.93 7.72
CA SER A 358 -19.89 2.46 6.37
C SER A 358 -18.39 2.21 6.22
N PHE A 359 -17.57 3.03 6.87
CA PHE A 359 -16.11 2.88 6.91
C PHE A 359 -15.63 1.61 7.65
N VAL A 360 -16.39 1.11 8.64
CA VAL A 360 -16.01 -0.04 9.49
C VAL A 360 -16.74 -1.32 9.12
N THR A 361 -18.00 -1.20 8.73
CA THR A 361 -18.95 -2.31 8.55
C THR A 361 -19.42 -2.44 7.11
N GLY A 362 -19.10 -1.47 6.23
CA GLY A 362 -19.62 -1.41 4.86
C GLY A 362 -21.11 -1.07 4.77
N GLU A 363 -21.84 -1.05 5.89
CA GLU A 363 -23.26 -0.74 5.93
C GLU A 363 -23.47 0.78 5.92
N SER A 364 -24.20 1.28 4.92
CA SER A 364 -24.43 2.72 4.72
C SER A 364 -25.61 3.28 5.52
N LEU A 365 -26.27 2.45 6.33
CA LEU A 365 -27.43 2.87 7.13
C LEU A 365 -26.93 3.46 8.46
N PRO A 366 -27.19 4.76 8.73
CA PRO A 366 -26.72 5.39 9.94
C PRO A 366 -27.39 4.80 11.18
N VAL A 367 -26.58 4.50 12.19
CA VAL A 367 -27.05 4.00 13.49
C VAL A 367 -27.30 5.18 14.42
N ALA A 368 -28.54 5.31 14.90
CA ALA A 368 -28.88 6.31 15.89
C ALA A 368 -28.50 5.82 17.30
N LYS A 369 -27.93 6.72 18.12
CA LYS A 369 -27.56 6.45 19.51
C LYS A 369 -28.08 7.54 20.45
N VAL A 370 -28.55 7.14 21.62
CA VAL A 370 -29.08 8.04 22.66
C VAL A 370 -28.09 8.23 23.81
N PRO A 371 -28.15 9.35 24.55
CA PRO A 371 -27.26 9.57 25.69
C PRO A 371 -27.27 8.40 26.69
N GLY A 372 -26.10 8.01 27.17
CA GLY A 372 -25.87 6.86 28.04
C GLY A 372 -25.49 5.58 27.29
N GLU A 373 -25.64 5.51 25.96
CA GLU A 373 -25.19 4.35 25.18
C GLU A 373 -23.69 4.39 24.85
N ILE A 374 -23.12 3.20 24.71
CA ILE A 374 -21.76 3.01 24.19
C ILE A 374 -21.74 3.25 22.68
N ILE A 375 -20.75 4.01 22.25
CA ILE A 375 -20.37 4.24 20.87
C ILE A 375 -18.97 3.67 20.65
N TYR A 376 -18.83 2.85 19.61
CA TYR A 376 -17.57 2.22 19.26
C TYR A 376 -16.72 3.09 18.34
N ALA A 377 -15.40 2.92 18.42
CA ALA A 377 -14.45 3.60 17.55
C ALA A 377 -14.71 3.29 16.06
N GLY A 378 -14.40 4.27 15.19
CA GLY A 378 -14.51 4.18 13.73
C GLY A 378 -15.84 4.65 13.14
N GLY A 379 -16.85 4.91 13.96
CA GLY A 379 -18.10 5.55 13.50
C GLY A 379 -17.87 7.03 13.15
N ARG A 380 -18.43 7.48 12.03
CA ARG A 380 -18.42 8.90 11.63
C ARG A 380 -19.72 9.57 12.06
N GLN A 381 -19.63 10.65 12.83
CA GLN A 381 -20.84 11.40 13.19
C GLN A 381 -21.36 12.17 11.97
N LEU A 382 -22.61 11.97 11.55
CA LEU A 382 -23.14 12.65 10.37
C LEU A 382 -23.60 14.08 10.66
N ASN A 383 -24.36 14.29 11.74
CA ASN A 383 -25.08 15.55 11.97
C ASN A 383 -24.91 16.11 13.38
N GLY A 384 -24.58 17.39 13.51
CA GLY A 384 -24.42 18.04 14.82
C GLY A 384 -23.16 17.57 15.56
N ALA A 385 -22.84 18.26 16.65
CA ALA A 385 -21.73 17.88 17.53
C ALA A 385 -22.23 17.00 18.68
N ILE A 386 -21.42 16.03 19.08
CA ILE A 386 -21.67 15.13 20.21
C ILE A 386 -20.54 15.21 21.22
N GLU A 387 -20.90 15.13 22.50
CA GLU A 387 -19.95 15.04 23.60
C GLU A 387 -19.87 13.58 24.07
N LEU A 388 -18.67 13.02 24.11
CA LEU A 388 -18.41 11.64 24.47
C LEU A 388 -17.46 11.55 25.66
N GLU A 389 -17.60 10.51 26.49
CA GLU A 389 -16.62 10.16 27.52
C GLU A 389 -15.90 8.87 27.14
N VAL A 390 -14.57 8.93 27.04
CA VAL A 390 -13.75 7.80 26.62
C VAL A 390 -13.81 6.70 27.67
N ILE A 391 -14.24 5.50 27.27
CA ILE A 391 -14.21 4.31 28.13
C ILE A 391 -12.97 3.46 27.88
N LYS A 392 -12.51 3.37 26.63
CA LYS A 392 -11.28 2.66 26.25
C LYS A 392 -10.48 3.52 25.29
N PRO A 393 -9.17 3.70 25.52
CA PRO A 393 -8.31 4.46 24.61
C PRO A 393 -8.21 3.74 23.25
N VAL A 394 -7.75 4.49 22.23
CA VAL A 394 -7.69 4.03 20.82
C VAL A 394 -7.01 2.67 20.68
N SER A 395 -5.89 2.44 21.38
CA SER A 395 -5.13 1.18 21.35
C SER A 395 -5.90 -0.04 21.88
N GLN A 396 -6.95 0.19 22.69
CA GLN A 396 -7.75 -0.85 23.35
C GLN A 396 -9.21 -0.88 22.87
N SER A 397 -9.56 -0.04 21.89
CA SER A 397 -10.91 0.04 21.33
C SER A 397 -11.32 -1.28 20.68
N TYR A 398 -12.62 -1.51 20.52
CA TYR A 398 -13.15 -2.71 19.87
C TYR A 398 -12.60 -2.88 18.44
N LEU A 399 -12.53 -1.79 17.67
CA LEU A 399 -12.00 -1.80 16.31
C LEU A 399 -10.50 -2.13 16.29
N THR A 400 -9.72 -1.51 17.17
CA THR A 400 -8.28 -1.81 17.27
C THR A 400 -8.05 -3.22 17.79
N LYS A 401 -8.89 -3.76 18.68
CA LYS A 401 -8.81 -5.17 19.09
C LYS A 401 -9.15 -6.13 17.96
N LEU A 402 -10.11 -5.81 17.09
CA LEU A 402 -10.37 -6.62 15.89
C LEU A 402 -9.14 -6.67 14.97
N TRP A 403 -8.44 -5.54 14.80
CA TRP A 403 -7.25 -5.46 13.95
C TRP A 403 -5.96 -5.98 14.60
N ASN A 404 -5.79 -5.76 15.91
CA ASN A 404 -4.57 -6.02 16.67
C ASN A 404 -4.70 -7.17 17.67
N ASN A 405 -5.79 -7.94 17.69
CA ASN A 405 -5.91 -9.05 18.64
C ASN A 405 -4.66 -9.94 18.55
N GLU A 406 -3.95 -10.06 19.67
CA GLU A 406 -2.72 -10.85 19.75
C GLU A 406 -2.99 -12.34 19.60
N THR A 407 -4.23 -12.79 19.81
CA THR A 407 -4.72 -14.12 19.41
C THR A 407 -4.60 -14.38 17.90
N PHE A 408 -4.50 -13.33 17.06
CA PHE A 408 -4.19 -13.44 15.62
C PHE A 408 -2.69 -13.34 15.30
N ALA A 409 -1.88 -12.85 16.23
CA ALA A 409 -0.43 -12.72 16.06
C ALA A 409 0.31 -13.98 16.54
N GLY A 410 -0.21 -14.62 17.59
CA GLY A 410 0.35 -15.84 18.15
C GLY A 410 -0.04 -17.08 17.36
N GLN A 411 0.55 -17.30 16.18
CA GLN A 411 0.75 -18.62 15.52
C GLN A 411 1.06 -18.57 14.01
N LYS A 412 1.20 -17.39 13.37
CA LYS A 412 1.76 -17.38 12.01
C LYS A 412 3.26 -17.65 12.09
N ASP A 413 3.65 -18.90 11.80
CA ASP A 413 5.04 -19.21 11.48
C ASP A 413 5.52 -18.18 10.44
N PRO A 414 6.67 -17.52 10.65
CA PRO A 414 7.22 -16.61 9.65
C PRO A 414 7.28 -17.35 8.32
N ILE A 415 6.84 -16.71 7.23
CA ILE A 415 6.74 -17.33 5.91
C ILE A 415 8.12 -17.86 5.54
N LYS A 416 8.31 -19.19 5.65
CA LYS A 416 9.56 -19.85 5.31
C LYS A 416 9.68 -19.89 3.80
N THR A 417 10.56 -19.04 3.27
CA THR A 417 10.82 -18.99 1.83
C THR A 417 11.53 -20.26 1.39
N PHE A 418 11.40 -20.60 0.12
CA PHE A 418 12.19 -21.69 -0.46
C PHE A 418 13.70 -21.44 -0.27
N SER A 419 14.12 -20.19 -0.42
CA SER A 419 15.52 -19.76 -0.28
C SER A 419 16.09 -20.06 1.10
N ASP A 420 15.34 -19.86 2.18
CA ASP A 420 15.82 -20.11 3.54
C ASP A 420 16.12 -21.60 3.78
N LYS A 421 15.23 -22.47 3.31
CA LYS A 421 15.39 -23.93 3.44
C LYS A 421 16.57 -24.40 2.59
N ALA A 422 16.65 -23.94 1.34
CA ALA A 422 17.73 -24.30 0.43
C ALA A 422 19.09 -23.83 0.97
N SER A 423 19.15 -22.61 1.51
CA SER A 423 20.34 -22.02 2.12
C SER A 423 20.90 -22.87 3.25
N LYS A 424 20.06 -23.35 4.16
CA LYS A 424 20.48 -24.21 5.27
C LYS A 424 21.16 -25.49 4.78
N TYR A 425 20.52 -26.22 3.86
CA TYR A 425 21.08 -27.48 3.35
C TYR A 425 22.33 -27.24 2.50
N PHE A 426 22.34 -26.17 1.70
CA PHE A 426 23.50 -25.78 0.90
C PHE A 426 24.73 -25.50 1.79
N SER A 427 24.57 -24.70 2.86
CA SER A 427 25.65 -24.42 3.80
C SER A 427 26.24 -25.69 4.43
N ILE A 428 25.39 -26.65 4.82
CA ILE A 428 25.84 -27.92 5.41
C ILE A 428 26.62 -28.75 4.39
N VAL A 429 26.08 -28.94 3.19
CA VAL A 429 26.73 -29.72 2.12
C VAL A 429 28.06 -29.07 1.73
N LEU A 430 28.11 -27.75 1.61
CA LEU A 430 29.33 -27.01 1.29
C LEU A 430 30.44 -27.26 2.32
N LEU A 431 30.13 -27.13 3.61
CA LEU A 431 31.11 -27.34 4.67
C LEU A 431 31.63 -28.78 4.68
N LEU A 432 30.77 -29.77 4.43
CA LEU A 432 31.18 -31.17 4.32
C LEU A 432 32.12 -31.39 3.13
N ILE A 433 31.84 -30.80 1.96
CA ILE A 433 32.72 -30.90 0.79
C ILE A 433 34.07 -30.23 1.06
N ALA A 434 34.07 -29.03 1.65
CA ALA A 434 35.30 -28.31 1.97
C ALA A 434 36.19 -29.13 2.91
N LEU A 435 35.63 -29.62 4.02
CA LEU A 435 36.35 -30.44 4.99
C LEU A 435 36.85 -31.75 4.37
N SER A 436 36.02 -32.43 3.58
CA SER A 436 36.40 -33.70 2.93
C SER A 436 37.54 -33.49 1.94
N ALA A 437 37.50 -32.42 1.14
CA ALA A 437 38.57 -32.08 0.20
C ALA A 437 39.88 -31.77 0.92
N GLY A 438 39.83 -30.96 1.99
CA GLY A 438 41.00 -30.66 2.81
C GLY A 438 41.61 -31.91 3.44
N LEU A 439 40.79 -32.75 4.08
CA LEU A 439 41.24 -33.99 4.73
C LEU A 439 41.85 -34.99 3.75
N PHE A 440 41.31 -35.08 2.52
CA PHE A 440 41.84 -35.97 1.48
C PHE A 440 43.28 -35.62 1.10
N TRP A 441 43.57 -34.32 0.92
CA TRP A 441 44.90 -33.87 0.51
C TRP A 441 45.88 -33.72 1.66
N VAL A 442 45.44 -33.57 2.91
CA VAL A 442 46.32 -33.35 4.09
C VAL A 442 47.46 -34.35 4.18
N ASN A 443 47.19 -35.63 3.87
CA ASN A 443 48.20 -36.69 3.96
C ASN A 443 49.20 -36.71 2.79
N THR A 444 48.86 -36.06 1.66
CA THR A 444 49.67 -36.07 0.44
C THR A 444 50.41 -34.75 0.24
N ASP A 445 49.70 -33.63 0.36
CA ASP A 445 50.20 -32.28 0.14
C ASP A 445 49.40 -31.27 0.97
N LEU A 446 50.04 -30.72 2.00
CA LEU A 446 49.43 -29.74 2.91
C LEU A 446 49.06 -28.43 2.20
N ASN A 447 49.85 -27.97 1.23
CA ASN A 447 49.56 -26.77 0.48
C ASN A 447 48.32 -26.98 -0.40
N ARG A 448 48.21 -28.16 -1.03
CA ARG A 448 47.04 -28.53 -1.82
C ARG A 448 45.79 -28.75 -0.96
N ALA A 449 45.96 -29.22 0.27
CA ALA A 449 44.86 -29.33 1.24
C ALA A 449 44.30 -27.97 1.63
N ILE A 450 45.17 -27.01 1.95
CA ILE A 450 44.76 -25.64 2.27
C ILE A 450 44.15 -24.98 1.03
N ALA A 451 44.76 -25.15 -0.16
CA ALA A 451 44.26 -24.60 -1.41
C ALA A 451 42.88 -25.14 -1.78
N SER A 452 42.63 -26.45 -1.67
CA SER A 452 41.33 -27.06 -1.97
C SER A 452 40.25 -26.67 -0.96
N PHE A 453 40.56 -26.69 0.35
CA PHE A 453 39.63 -26.25 1.40
C PHE A 453 39.20 -24.80 1.20
N THR A 454 40.17 -23.90 0.98
CA THR A 454 39.90 -22.48 0.75
C THR A 454 39.17 -22.24 -0.57
N ALA A 455 39.59 -22.86 -1.68
CA ALA A 455 38.95 -22.70 -2.99
C ALA A 455 37.47 -23.13 -2.97
N VAL A 456 37.14 -24.22 -2.26
CA VAL A 456 35.75 -24.69 -2.11
C VAL A 456 34.88 -23.66 -1.40
N LEU A 457 35.36 -23.08 -0.29
CA LEU A 457 34.62 -22.04 0.45
C LEU A 457 34.42 -20.76 -0.37
N ILE A 458 35.39 -20.41 -1.22
CA ILE A 458 35.34 -19.21 -2.07
C ILE A 458 34.38 -19.41 -3.24
N ILE A 459 34.58 -20.48 -4.03
CA ILE A 459 33.86 -20.64 -5.31
C ILE A 459 32.38 -20.94 -5.12
N ALA A 460 32.04 -21.60 -4.01
CA ALA A 460 30.67 -22.00 -3.74
C ALA A 460 29.85 -20.87 -3.10
N CYS A 461 30.23 -19.59 -3.27
CA CYS A 461 29.39 -18.51 -2.79
C CYS A 461 27.98 -18.66 -3.37
N PRO A 462 26.94 -18.80 -2.54
CA PRO A 462 25.56 -18.85 -2.99
C PRO A 462 25.02 -17.47 -3.34
N CYS A 463 25.90 -16.52 -3.67
CA CYS A 463 25.59 -15.14 -4.01
C CYS A 463 24.46 -15.06 -5.06
N ALA A 464 24.55 -15.86 -6.13
CA ALA A 464 23.52 -15.93 -7.17
C ALA A 464 22.21 -16.61 -6.70
N LEU A 465 22.31 -17.62 -5.83
CA LEU A 465 21.16 -18.30 -5.22
C LEU A 465 20.38 -17.36 -4.31
N ALA A 466 21.08 -16.58 -3.48
CA ALA A 466 20.50 -15.63 -2.55
C ALA A 466 19.74 -14.49 -3.26
N LEU A 467 20.27 -14.02 -4.40
CA LEU A 467 19.66 -12.93 -5.16
C LEU A 467 18.50 -13.39 -6.06
N SER A 468 18.46 -14.67 -6.45
CA SER A 468 17.45 -15.13 -7.40
C SER A 468 16.00 -14.90 -6.96
N SER A 469 15.67 -15.19 -5.69
CA SER A 469 14.29 -15.05 -5.20
C SER A 469 13.90 -13.56 -5.12
N PRO A 470 14.65 -12.67 -4.43
CA PRO A 470 14.36 -11.24 -4.39
C PRO A 470 14.10 -10.63 -5.78
N PHE A 471 14.95 -10.89 -6.77
CA PHE A 471 14.79 -10.33 -8.11
C PHE A 471 13.56 -10.86 -8.85
N THR A 472 13.30 -12.17 -8.76
CA THR A 472 12.12 -12.78 -9.41
C THR A 472 10.83 -12.24 -8.79
N LEU A 473 10.76 -12.22 -7.46
CA LEU A 473 9.58 -11.79 -6.71
C LEU A 473 9.34 -10.29 -6.87
N THR A 474 10.39 -9.46 -6.87
CA THR A 474 10.27 -8.03 -7.18
C THR A 474 9.73 -7.80 -8.60
N ALA A 475 10.25 -8.52 -9.60
CA ALA A 475 9.77 -8.37 -10.97
C ALA A 475 8.26 -8.68 -11.06
N VAL A 476 7.81 -9.75 -10.38
CA VAL A 476 6.41 -10.14 -10.31
C VAL A 476 5.57 -9.12 -9.53
N LEU A 477 6.07 -8.59 -8.41
CA LEU A 477 5.40 -7.54 -7.64
C LEU A 477 5.12 -6.32 -8.52
N SER A 478 6.12 -5.87 -9.28
CA SER A 478 5.95 -4.76 -10.24
C SER A 478 4.94 -5.06 -11.36
N ILE A 479 4.79 -6.33 -11.76
CA ILE A 479 3.77 -6.75 -12.73
C ILE A 479 2.38 -6.69 -12.10
N PHE A 480 2.23 -7.11 -10.83
CA PHE A 480 0.96 -7.09 -10.11
C PHE A 480 0.49 -5.65 -9.86
N ASP A 481 1.40 -4.78 -9.42
CA ASP A 481 1.09 -3.36 -9.16
C ASP A 481 0.54 -2.66 -10.41
N LYS A 482 1.16 -2.90 -11.58
CA LYS A 482 0.68 -2.37 -12.88
C LYS A 482 -0.69 -2.89 -13.27
N ASN A 483 -1.07 -4.06 -12.76
CA ASN A 483 -2.37 -4.69 -12.98
C ASN A 483 -3.34 -4.47 -11.82
N LYS A 484 -3.09 -3.47 -10.97
CA LYS A 484 -3.94 -3.04 -9.85
C LYS A 484 -4.12 -4.09 -8.76
N PHE A 485 -3.09 -4.91 -8.55
CA PHE A 485 -3.02 -5.86 -7.45
C PHE A 485 -1.77 -5.57 -6.62
N TYR A 486 -1.97 -5.08 -5.40
CA TYR A 486 -0.93 -4.52 -4.56
C TYR A 486 -0.65 -5.48 -3.40
N LEU A 487 0.57 -5.99 -3.29
CA LEU A 487 0.95 -6.89 -2.20
C LEU A 487 1.71 -6.15 -1.11
N LYS A 488 1.50 -6.53 0.15
CA LYS A 488 2.23 -5.96 1.29
C LYS A 488 3.73 -6.33 1.29
N ASN A 489 4.06 -7.54 0.87
CA ASN A 489 5.43 -8.04 0.77
C ASN A 489 5.57 -9.14 -0.30
N THR A 490 6.81 -9.44 -0.67
CA THR A 490 7.15 -10.44 -1.69
C THR A 490 6.87 -11.88 -1.26
N ALA A 491 6.85 -12.17 0.04
CA ALA A 491 6.59 -13.52 0.55
C ALA A 491 5.15 -13.98 0.30
N VAL A 492 4.21 -13.04 0.13
CA VAL A 492 2.82 -13.32 -0.30
C VAL A 492 2.80 -14.04 -1.66
N ILE A 493 3.71 -13.71 -2.58
CA ILE A 493 3.78 -14.36 -3.90
C ILE A 493 4.14 -15.84 -3.76
N GLU A 494 5.08 -16.19 -2.89
CA GLU A 494 5.46 -17.60 -2.65
C GLU A 494 4.32 -18.40 -2.02
N GLU A 495 3.58 -17.82 -1.06
CA GLU A 495 2.41 -18.49 -0.49
C GLU A 495 1.29 -18.59 -1.54
N MET A 496 1.10 -17.58 -2.41
CA MET A 496 0.07 -17.61 -3.47
C MET A 496 0.27 -18.81 -4.40
N ALA A 497 1.52 -19.17 -4.68
CA ALA A 497 1.85 -20.33 -5.49
C ALA A 497 1.44 -21.67 -4.86
N ARG A 498 1.30 -21.72 -3.52
CA ARG A 498 0.99 -22.93 -2.72
C ARG A 498 -0.51 -23.07 -2.43
N ILE A 499 -1.33 -22.07 -2.77
CA ILE A 499 -2.77 -22.08 -2.50
C ILE A 499 -3.45 -23.24 -3.22
N ASN A 500 -4.33 -23.91 -2.47
CA ASN A 500 -5.20 -24.98 -2.96
C ASN A 500 -6.69 -24.75 -2.61
N THR A 501 -6.99 -23.81 -1.72
CA THR A 501 -8.35 -23.47 -1.31
C THR A 501 -8.56 -21.96 -1.36
N ILE A 502 -9.68 -21.53 -1.95
CA ILE A 502 -10.06 -20.13 -2.04
C ILE A 502 -11.41 -19.94 -1.34
N VAL A 503 -11.43 -19.02 -0.38
CA VAL A 503 -12.63 -18.65 0.38
C VAL A 503 -13.03 -17.24 -0.03
N PHE A 504 -14.25 -17.07 -0.52
CA PHE A 504 -14.80 -15.77 -0.86
C PHE A 504 -15.73 -15.28 0.24
N ASP A 505 -15.62 -14.01 0.61
CA ASP A 505 -16.77 -13.29 1.15
C ASP A 505 -17.73 -12.94 0.00
N LYS A 506 -19.03 -12.82 0.32
CA LYS A 506 -20.03 -12.47 -0.70
C LYS A 506 -20.09 -10.96 -0.93
N THR A 507 -20.41 -10.23 0.13
CA THR A 507 -20.75 -8.81 0.09
C THR A 507 -19.48 -7.98 -0.10
N GLY A 508 -19.48 -7.02 -1.04
CA GLY A 508 -18.32 -6.18 -1.34
C GLY A 508 -17.21 -6.87 -2.16
N THR A 509 -17.10 -8.20 -2.07
CA THR A 509 -16.09 -9.00 -2.76
C THR A 509 -16.61 -9.53 -4.10
N ILE A 510 -17.55 -10.49 -4.07
CA ILE A 510 -18.16 -11.07 -5.28
C ILE A 510 -19.26 -10.15 -5.83
N THR A 511 -19.99 -9.48 -4.94
CA THR A 511 -20.97 -8.46 -5.35
C THR A 511 -20.30 -7.11 -5.48
N ASN A 512 -20.76 -6.32 -6.44
CA ASN A 512 -20.30 -4.95 -6.60
C ASN A 512 -21.15 -4.03 -5.69
N PRO A 513 -20.56 -3.38 -4.67
CA PRO A 513 -21.31 -2.52 -3.73
C PRO A 513 -21.86 -1.25 -4.42
N THR A 514 -21.25 -0.82 -5.52
CA THR A 514 -21.63 0.40 -6.27
C THR A 514 -22.60 0.14 -7.41
N ALA A 515 -22.73 -1.11 -7.88
CA ALA A 515 -23.64 -1.47 -8.97
C ALA A 515 -24.89 -2.16 -8.41
N LYS A 516 -25.83 -1.38 -7.87
CA LYS A 516 -27.16 -1.90 -7.54
C LYS A 516 -28.05 -1.78 -8.78
N GLY A 517 -28.51 -2.91 -9.28
CA GLY A 517 -29.56 -2.92 -10.30
C GLY A 517 -30.90 -2.65 -9.62
N PHE A 518 -31.78 -1.89 -10.27
CA PHE A 518 -33.20 -1.92 -9.95
C PHE A 518 -33.93 -2.67 -11.05
N GLU A 519 -34.65 -3.71 -10.66
CA GLU A 519 -35.67 -4.32 -11.51
C GLU A 519 -37.04 -3.84 -11.06
N PHE A 520 -37.82 -3.34 -12.01
CA PHE A 520 -39.19 -2.92 -11.74
C PHE A 520 -40.14 -4.09 -11.97
N THR A 521 -40.99 -4.37 -10.98
CA THR A 521 -42.10 -5.32 -11.11
C THR A 521 -43.42 -4.55 -10.99
N GLY A 522 -44.19 -4.52 -12.09
CA GLY A 522 -45.44 -3.77 -12.18
C GLY A 522 -45.66 -3.19 -13.57
N GLY A 523 -46.53 -2.18 -13.66
CA GLY A 523 -46.76 -1.41 -14.89
C GLY A 523 -46.47 0.07 -14.66
N LEU A 524 -45.52 0.63 -15.42
CA LEU A 524 -45.24 2.07 -15.46
C LEU A 524 -45.20 2.54 -16.90
N SER A 525 -45.86 3.67 -17.18
CA SER A 525 -45.67 4.41 -18.43
C SER A 525 -44.35 5.19 -18.41
N ILE A 526 -43.90 5.64 -19.59
CA ILE A 526 -42.70 6.48 -19.72
C ILE A 526 -42.88 7.80 -18.94
N GLU A 527 -44.09 8.37 -18.96
CA GLU A 527 -44.41 9.58 -18.20
C GLU A 527 -44.33 9.32 -16.68
N GLU A 528 -44.83 8.19 -16.20
CA GLU A 528 -44.74 7.84 -14.78
C GLU A 528 -43.30 7.62 -14.31
N GLN A 529 -42.44 7.05 -15.17
CA GLN A 529 -41.01 6.94 -14.89
C GLN A 529 -40.35 8.32 -14.75
N GLN A 530 -40.74 9.30 -15.58
CA GLN A 530 -40.26 10.67 -15.46
C GLN A 530 -40.69 11.31 -14.13
N LEU A 531 -41.95 11.13 -13.74
CA LEU A 531 -42.50 11.63 -12.49
C LEU A 531 -41.76 11.05 -11.25
N ILE A 532 -41.46 9.76 -11.27
CA ILE A 532 -40.68 9.06 -10.24
C ILE A 532 -39.25 9.62 -10.18
N ASN A 533 -38.59 9.80 -11.33
CA ASN A 533 -37.24 10.33 -11.43
C ASN A 533 -37.14 11.75 -10.83
N ASP A 534 -38.09 12.62 -11.21
CA ASP A 534 -38.17 13.99 -10.74
C ASP A 534 -38.46 14.08 -9.23
N LEU A 535 -39.24 13.16 -8.66
CA LEU A 535 -39.39 13.06 -7.21
C LEU A 535 -38.10 12.56 -6.52
N ALA A 536 -37.51 11.47 -7.02
CA ALA A 536 -36.40 10.77 -6.37
C ALA A 536 -35.10 11.60 -6.31
N ARG A 537 -34.84 12.47 -7.30
CA ARG A 537 -33.63 13.31 -7.33
C ARG A 537 -33.50 14.30 -6.17
N ASN A 538 -34.62 14.60 -5.50
CA ASN A 538 -34.64 15.53 -4.36
C ASN A 538 -34.20 14.87 -3.04
N SER A 539 -34.08 13.54 -3.01
CA SER A 539 -33.62 12.79 -1.82
C SER A 539 -32.12 12.50 -1.90
N GLY A 540 -31.42 12.74 -0.79
CA GLY A 540 -30.01 12.36 -0.61
C GLY A 540 -29.81 10.86 -0.36
N HIS A 541 -30.88 10.09 -0.20
CA HIS A 541 -30.81 8.68 0.16
C HIS A 541 -30.16 7.83 -0.95
N PRO A 542 -29.24 6.90 -0.64
CA PRO A 542 -28.54 6.09 -1.65
C PRO A 542 -29.47 5.36 -2.62
N MET A 543 -30.59 4.84 -2.11
CA MET A 543 -31.60 4.15 -2.93
C MET A 543 -32.29 5.07 -3.95
N SER A 544 -32.57 6.32 -3.57
CA SER A 544 -33.18 7.32 -4.45
C SER A 544 -32.19 7.77 -5.54
N ARG A 545 -30.94 8.02 -5.14
CA ARG A 545 -29.85 8.38 -6.07
C ARG A 545 -29.60 7.30 -7.11
N GLU A 546 -29.60 6.05 -6.68
CA GLU A 546 -29.34 4.92 -7.55
C GLU A 546 -30.54 4.60 -8.45
N LEU A 547 -31.76 4.84 -7.97
CA LEU A 547 -32.97 4.77 -8.79
C LEU A 547 -32.95 5.82 -9.91
N VAL A 548 -32.59 7.07 -9.61
CA VAL A 548 -32.41 8.15 -10.60
C VAL A 548 -31.37 7.77 -11.66
N LYS A 549 -30.22 7.23 -11.23
CA LYS A 549 -29.21 6.72 -12.16
C LYS A 549 -29.74 5.58 -13.04
N SER A 550 -30.53 4.67 -12.47
CA SER A 550 -31.07 3.52 -13.21
C SER A 550 -32.09 3.92 -14.27
N LEU A 551 -32.92 4.94 -13.98
CA LEU A 551 -33.88 5.50 -14.93
C LEU A 551 -33.16 6.33 -16.01
N ASN A 552 -32.06 7.00 -15.65
CA ASN A 552 -31.22 7.79 -16.56
C ASN A 552 -32.01 8.82 -17.38
N LEU A 553 -32.96 9.50 -16.72
CA LEU A 553 -33.81 10.53 -17.32
C LEU A 553 -33.35 11.93 -16.89
N ALA A 554 -33.36 12.87 -17.82
CA ALA A 554 -33.11 14.27 -17.53
C ALA A 554 -34.27 14.84 -16.70
N PRO A 555 -34.00 15.77 -15.76
CA PRO A 555 -35.07 16.37 -14.99
C PRO A 555 -36.00 17.22 -15.86
N LEU A 556 -37.31 17.07 -15.68
CA LEU A 556 -38.30 17.73 -16.53
C LEU A 556 -39.28 18.59 -15.73
N TYR A 557 -39.83 18.06 -14.64
CA TYR A 557 -40.85 18.74 -13.85
C TYR A 557 -40.34 19.21 -12.47
N PRO A 558 -40.80 20.38 -11.98
CA PRO A 558 -40.56 20.78 -10.60
C PRO A 558 -41.37 19.90 -9.64
N VAL A 559 -40.88 19.77 -8.40
CA VAL A 559 -41.53 19.02 -7.33
C VAL A 559 -42.10 19.98 -6.30
N ASP A 560 -43.41 19.93 -6.10
CA ASP A 560 -44.11 20.69 -5.07
C ASP A 560 -44.36 19.82 -3.84
N ASN A 561 -44.39 20.44 -2.65
CA ASN A 561 -44.70 19.77 -1.38
C ASN A 561 -43.87 18.50 -1.09
N PHE A 562 -42.58 18.51 -1.46
CA PHE A 562 -41.67 17.41 -1.17
C PHE A 562 -41.56 17.16 0.34
N MET A 563 -41.79 15.92 0.76
CA MET A 563 -41.58 15.45 2.12
C MET A 563 -40.80 14.14 2.13
N GLU A 564 -39.80 14.07 2.99
CA GLU A 564 -39.01 12.86 3.23
C GLU A 564 -39.21 12.40 4.68
N LYS A 565 -39.78 11.20 4.85
CA LYS A 565 -39.86 10.53 6.15
C LYS A 565 -38.70 9.53 6.24
N VAL A 566 -37.70 9.92 7.01
CA VAL A 566 -36.46 9.15 7.22
C VAL A 566 -36.78 7.70 7.60
N GLY A 567 -36.15 6.76 6.89
CA GLY A 567 -36.33 5.31 7.09
C GLY A 567 -37.67 4.73 6.61
N ARG A 568 -38.54 5.54 6.00
CA ARG A 568 -39.85 5.10 5.51
C ARG A 568 -40.05 5.35 4.02
N GLY A 569 -39.87 6.58 3.56
CA GLY A 569 -40.12 6.94 2.16
C GLY A 569 -40.20 8.44 1.88
N ILE A 570 -40.46 8.77 0.63
CA ILE A 570 -40.60 10.14 0.11
C ILE A 570 -41.97 10.31 -0.56
N SER A 571 -42.46 11.55 -0.56
CA SER A 571 -43.72 11.92 -1.21
C SER A 571 -43.68 13.36 -1.71
N GLY A 572 -44.44 13.67 -2.75
CA GLY A 572 -44.58 15.02 -3.28
C GLY A 572 -45.56 15.06 -4.45
N THR A 573 -45.77 16.25 -4.99
CA THR A 573 -46.59 16.47 -6.18
C THR A 573 -45.69 16.85 -7.35
N VAL A 574 -45.79 16.13 -8.47
CA VAL A 574 -44.99 16.38 -9.69
C VAL A 574 -45.94 16.46 -10.87
N ASN A 575 -45.89 17.55 -11.63
CA ASN A 575 -46.80 17.80 -12.77
C ASN A 575 -48.29 17.59 -12.44
N GLY A 576 -48.73 17.94 -11.22
CA GLY A 576 -50.10 17.77 -10.75
C GLY A 576 -50.46 16.38 -10.19
N HIS A 577 -49.58 15.39 -10.28
CA HIS A 577 -49.78 14.04 -9.76
C HIS A 577 -49.21 13.87 -8.35
N SER A 578 -49.94 13.23 -7.45
CA SER A 578 -49.48 12.90 -6.10
C SER A 578 -48.71 11.59 -6.08
N ILE A 579 -47.43 11.63 -5.68
CA ILE A 579 -46.54 10.47 -5.75
C ILE A 579 -46.03 10.14 -4.35
N LYS A 580 -46.06 8.86 -3.99
CA LYS A 580 -45.50 8.32 -2.74
C LYS A 580 -44.61 7.12 -3.06
N MET A 581 -43.38 7.11 -2.54
CA MET A 581 -42.42 6.04 -2.75
C MET A 581 -41.81 5.62 -1.42
N GLY A 582 -41.75 4.32 -1.12
CA GLY A 582 -41.17 3.88 0.15
C GLY A 582 -41.48 2.45 0.54
N SER A 583 -41.39 2.15 1.84
CA SER A 583 -41.71 0.83 2.38
C SER A 583 -43.20 0.52 2.30
N ALA A 584 -43.56 -0.77 2.27
CA ALA A 584 -44.96 -1.21 2.29
C ALA A 584 -45.75 -0.60 3.46
N ALA A 585 -45.13 -0.54 4.65
CA ALA A 585 -45.73 0.07 5.84
C ALA A 585 -45.98 1.57 5.69
N TYR A 586 -45.14 2.29 4.94
CA TYR A 586 -45.33 3.72 4.68
C TYR A 586 -46.53 3.98 3.78
N LEU A 587 -46.76 3.10 2.81
CA LEU A 587 -47.86 3.20 1.85
C LEU A 587 -49.16 2.52 2.32
N GLY A 588 -49.16 1.90 3.51
CA GLY A 588 -50.33 1.16 4.01
C GLY A 588 -50.58 -0.17 3.29
N LEU A 589 -49.57 -0.74 2.63
CA LEU A 589 -49.64 -2.01 1.91
C LEU A 589 -49.31 -3.19 2.84
N THR A 590 -49.99 -4.33 2.65
CA THR A 590 -49.66 -5.58 3.33
C THR A 590 -48.41 -6.21 2.69
N ALA A 591 -47.31 -6.25 3.45
CA ALA A 591 -46.01 -6.71 2.95
C ALA A 591 -46.02 -8.22 2.65
N GLN A 592 -45.77 -8.61 1.40
CA GLN A 592 -45.50 -10.00 1.01
C GLN A 592 -44.08 -10.22 0.44
N ASP A 593 -43.39 -9.16 0.03
CA ASP A 593 -42.11 -9.28 -0.66
C ASP A 593 -40.91 -9.34 0.30
N LYS A 594 -40.01 -10.30 0.06
CA LYS A 594 -38.73 -10.43 0.74
C LYS A 594 -37.66 -9.64 -0.02
N GLY A 595 -36.93 -8.73 0.64
CA GLY A 595 -35.81 -8.00 0.06
C GLY A 595 -35.86 -6.47 0.25
N SER A 596 -34.88 -5.75 -0.28
CA SER A 596 -34.83 -4.28 -0.25
C SER A 596 -35.65 -3.71 -1.42
N VAL A 597 -36.91 -3.39 -1.15
CA VAL A 597 -37.91 -3.02 -2.16
C VAL A 597 -38.45 -1.62 -1.92
N VAL A 598 -38.64 -0.85 -3.00
CA VAL A 598 -39.29 0.47 -2.97
C VAL A 598 -40.61 0.38 -3.72
N HIS A 599 -41.71 0.48 -2.99
CA HIS A 599 -43.05 0.48 -3.55
C HIS A 599 -43.42 1.88 -4.06
N ILE A 600 -44.29 1.94 -5.07
CA ILE A 600 -44.69 3.18 -5.73
C ILE A 600 -46.22 3.31 -5.75
N LEU A 601 -46.68 4.49 -5.36
CA LEU A 601 -48.07 4.94 -5.45
C LEU A 601 -48.12 6.23 -6.26
N ILE A 602 -48.97 6.30 -7.28
CA ILE A 602 -49.26 7.52 -8.04
C ILE A 602 -50.78 7.74 -7.99
N ASP A 603 -51.23 8.89 -7.49
CA ASP A 603 -52.65 9.23 -7.27
C ASP A 603 -53.44 8.12 -6.55
N ASP A 604 -52.83 7.59 -5.48
CA ASP A 604 -53.33 6.46 -4.69
C ASP A 604 -53.54 5.14 -5.46
N ARG A 605 -53.06 5.06 -6.71
CA ARG A 605 -52.92 3.82 -7.48
C ARG A 605 -51.57 3.18 -7.23
N TYR A 606 -51.57 1.90 -6.86
CA TYR A 606 -50.33 1.12 -6.72
C TYR A 606 -49.80 0.70 -8.10
N CYS A 607 -48.63 1.22 -8.48
CA CYS A 607 -48.03 0.96 -9.79
C CYS A 607 -47.10 -0.26 -9.80
N GLY A 608 -46.54 -0.61 -8.64
CA GLY A 608 -45.60 -1.71 -8.49
C GLY A 608 -44.45 -1.36 -7.54
N TYR A 609 -43.32 -2.06 -7.71
CA TYR A 609 -42.14 -1.82 -6.90
C TYR A 609 -40.83 -1.95 -7.69
N PHE A 610 -39.83 -1.20 -7.24
CA PHE A 610 -38.43 -1.41 -7.62
C PHE A 610 -37.75 -2.33 -6.61
N ARG A 611 -37.21 -3.45 -7.07
CA ARG A 611 -36.37 -4.34 -6.27
C ARG A 611 -34.92 -3.99 -6.50
N SER A 612 -34.20 -3.70 -5.41
CA SER A 612 -32.75 -3.54 -5.47
C SER A 612 -32.11 -4.93 -5.49
N GLU A 613 -31.42 -5.27 -6.58
CA GLU A 613 -30.60 -6.48 -6.66
C GLU A 613 -29.11 -6.13 -6.61
N GLN A 614 -28.37 -6.88 -5.78
CA GLN A 614 -26.91 -6.84 -5.80
C GLN A 614 -26.43 -7.50 -7.09
N ARG A 615 -25.72 -6.74 -7.94
CA ARG A 615 -25.10 -7.32 -9.14
C ARG A 615 -23.78 -8.00 -8.78
N TRP A 616 -23.54 -9.12 -9.46
CA TRP A 616 -22.24 -9.77 -9.48
C TRP A 616 -21.19 -8.86 -10.09
N ARG A 617 -19.98 -8.89 -9.53
CA ARG A 617 -18.82 -8.20 -10.08
C ARG A 617 -18.53 -8.72 -11.49
N THR A 618 -18.11 -7.83 -12.38
CA THR A 618 -17.76 -8.17 -13.75
C THR A 618 -16.68 -9.25 -13.78
N GLY A 619 -16.87 -10.28 -14.60
CA GLY A 619 -15.94 -11.40 -14.71
C GLY A 619 -16.09 -12.48 -13.62
N PHE A 620 -16.88 -12.29 -12.56
CA PHE A 620 -17.00 -13.25 -11.45
C PHE A 620 -17.28 -14.68 -11.93
N LYS A 621 -18.30 -14.87 -12.78
CA LYS A 621 -18.69 -16.19 -13.28
C LYS A 621 -17.54 -16.92 -13.98
N GLN A 622 -16.79 -16.20 -14.82
CA GLN A 622 -15.65 -16.77 -15.55
C GLN A 622 -14.47 -17.06 -14.62
N THR A 623 -14.20 -16.17 -13.66
CA THR A 623 -13.18 -16.35 -12.64
C THR A 623 -13.46 -17.56 -11.77
N ALA A 624 -14.69 -17.70 -11.26
CA ALA A 624 -15.06 -18.84 -10.41
C ALA A 624 -14.91 -20.17 -11.16
N ILE A 625 -15.34 -20.26 -12.42
CA ILE A 625 -15.17 -21.47 -13.24
C ILE A 625 -13.68 -21.81 -13.43
N LYS A 626 -12.84 -20.82 -13.77
CA LYS A 626 -11.39 -21.05 -13.95
C LYS A 626 -10.70 -21.47 -12.66
N LEU A 627 -11.06 -20.87 -11.53
CA LEU A 627 -10.48 -21.21 -10.24
C LEU A 627 -10.92 -22.60 -9.78
N GLY A 628 -12.19 -22.96 -9.99
CA GLY A 628 -12.75 -24.25 -9.58
C GLY A 628 -12.17 -25.46 -10.31
N GLN A 629 -11.36 -25.26 -11.37
CA GLN A 629 -10.60 -26.34 -12.03
C GLN A 629 -9.41 -26.81 -11.19
N ASP A 630 -8.74 -25.88 -10.51
CA ASP A 630 -7.45 -26.12 -9.84
C ASP A 630 -7.53 -25.98 -8.31
N GLN A 631 -8.63 -25.43 -7.78
CA GLN A 631 -8.75 -24.96 -6.40
C GLN A 631 -10.10 -25.35 -5.80
N ASP A 632 -10.13 -25.61 -4.49
CA ASP A 632 -11.37 -25.86 -3.74
C ASP A 632 -12.01 -24.52 -3.36
N LEU A 633 -13.23 -24.25 -3.83
CA LEU A 633 -13.89 -22.95 -3.67
C LEU A 633 -14.92 -22.98 -2.55
N HIS A 634 -14.87 -21.98 -1.67
CA HIS A 634 -15.78 -21.83 -0.54
C HIS A 634 -16.37 -20.43 -0.52
N LEU A 635 -17.58 -20.29 0.02
CA LEU A 635 -18.25 -19.00 0.21
C LEU A 635 -18.65 -18.83 1.68
N LEU A 636 -18.32 -17.68 2.23
CA LEU A 636 -18.82 -17.22 3.52
C LEU A 636 -19.66 -15.96 3.30
N SER A 637 -20.80 -15.86 3.95
CA SER A 637 -21.65 -14.66 3.89
C SER A 637 -22.40 -14.44 5.20
N GLY A 638 -22.51 -13.19 5.62
CA GLY A 638 -23.42 -12.77 6.70
C GLY A 638 -24.89 -12.78 6.27
N ASP A 639 -25.15 -12.74 4.97
CA ASP A 639 -26.51 -12.59 4.43
C ASP A 639 -27.33 -13.87 4.57
N GLN A 640 -28.63 -13.74 4.30
CA GLN A 640 -29.51 -14.90 4.18
C GLN A 640 -29.25 -15.70 2.91
N ASP A 641 -29.78 -16.92 2.90
CA ASP A 641 -29.53 -17.97 1.92
C ASP A 641 -30.19 -17.77 0.53
N HIS A 642 -30.64 -16.56 0.22
CA HIS A 642 -31.46 -16.29 -0.96
C HIS A 642 -30.70 -16.54 -2.27
N ASP A 643 -29.40 -16.28 -2.28
CA ASP A 643 -28.56 -16.39 -3.49
C ASP A 643 -27.98 -17.81 -3.71
N ARG A 644 -28.35 -18.80 -2.88
CA ARG A 644 -27.76 -20.14 -2.92
C ARG A 644 -27.95 -20.80 -4.29
N GLU A 645 -29.15 -20.77 -4.84
CA GLU A 645 -29.46 -21.41 -6.12
C GLU A 645 -28.65 -20.78 -7.27
N LEU A 646 -28.44 -19.46 -7.23
CA LEU A 646 -27.65 -18.73 -8.22
C LEU A 646 -26.15 -19.01 -8.11
N LEU A 647 -25.64 -19.32 -6.92
CA LEU A 647 -24.23 -19.58 -6.65
C LEU A 647 -23.85 -21.06 -6.84
N THR A 648 -24.79 -21.98 -6.67
CA THR A 648 -24.59 -23.43 -6.80
C THR A 648 -23.80 -23.86 -8.04
N PRO A 649 -24.05 -23.32 -9.25
CA PRO A 649 -23.29 -23.70 -10.45
C PRO A 649 -21.78 -23.39 -10.40
N PHE A 650 -21.37 -22.47 -9.54
CA PHE A 650 -19.98 -22.00 -9.42
C PHE A 650 -19.24 -22.65 -8.24
N PHE A 651 -19.97 -23.28 -7.31
CA PHE A 651 -19.44 -23.94 -6.12
C PHE A 651 -19.87 -25.42 -6.12
N PRO A 652 -19.05 -26.32 -6.71
CA PRO A 652 -19.47 -27.69 -7.04
C PRO A 652 -19.82 -28.55 -5.83
N ARG A 653 -19.39 -28.19 -4.62
CA ARG A 653 -19.83 -28.85 -3.37
C ARG A 653 -20.71 -27.91 -2.55
N MET A 654 -22.01 -28.19 -2.56
CA MET A 654 -23.03 -27.46 -1.79
C MET A 654 -22.69 -27.26 -0.29
N GLN A 655 -21.87 -28.14 0.28
CA GLN A 655 -21.43 -28.09 1.68
C GLN A 655 -20.43 -26.96 1.98
N GLN A 656 -19.97 -26.23 0.96
CA GLN A 656 -18.97 -25.17 1.05
C GLN A 656 -19.58 -23.75 0.99
N LEU A 657 -20.92 -23.64 0.90
CA LEU A 657 -21.66 -22.39 0.95
C LEU A 657 -22.20 -22.15 2.37
N HIS A 658 -21.65 -21.17 3.08
CA HIS A 658 -22.05 -20.85 4.45
C HIS A 658 -22.63 -19.44 4.55
N PHE A 659 -23.92 -19.36 4.87
CA PHE A 659 -24.68 -18.12 5.04
C PHE A 659 -24.93 -17.84 6.53
N ARG A 660 -25.39 -16.62 6.86
CA ARG A 660 -25.63 -16.17 8.25
C ARG A 660 -24.42 -16.30 9.16
N GLN A 661 -23.23 -16.02 8.63
CA GLN A 661 -21.96 -16.11 9.36
C GLN A 661 -21.62 -14.77 10.03
N SER A 662 -21.37 -14.80 11.35
CA SER A 662 -20.79 -13.66 12.07
C SER A 662 -19.30 -13.51 11.72
N PRO A 663 -18.65 -12.34 11.99
CA PRO A 663 -17.21 -12.19 11.82
C PRO A 663 -16.39 -13.27 12.56
N GLN A 664 -16.82 -13.66 13.76
CA GLN A 664 -16.19 -14.74 14.53
C GLN A 664 -16.38 -16.10 13.86
N ASN A 665 -17.58 -16.38 13.33
CA ASN A 665 -17.83 -17.65 12.63
C ASN A 665 -16.95 -17.77 11.36
N LYS A 666 -16.75 -16.66 10.64
CA LYS A 666 -15.88 -16.63 9.45
C LYS A 666 -14.45 -17.03 9.82
N LEU A 667 -13.93 -16.48 10.91
CA LEU A 667 -12.62 -16.80 11.47
C LEU A 667 -12.52 -18.27 11.89
N ASP A 668 -13.47 -18.75 12.70
CA ASP A 668 -13.48 -20.13 13.21
C ASP A 668 -13.55 -21.14 12.05
N TYR A 669 -14.23 -20.79 10.96
CA TYR A 669 -14.27 -21.58 9.75
C TYR A 669 -12.89 -21.71 9.08
N ILE A 670 -12.15 -20.61 8.95
CA ILE A 670 -10.78 -20.62 8.42
C ILE A 670 -9.88 -21.49 9.29
N LEU A 671 -9.98 -21.38 10.62
CA LEU A 671 -9.25 -22.23 11.56
C LEU A 671 -9.58 -23.71 11.36
N GLY A 672 -10.87 -24.05 11.26
CA GLY A 672 -11.32 -25.41 11.02
C GLY A 672 -10.82 -26.00 9.69
N LEU A 673 -10.68 -25.18 8.64
CA LEU A 673 -10.07 -25.60 7.38
C LEU A 673 -8.56 -25.84 7.52
N GLN A 674 -7.84 -24.97 8.24
CA GLN A 674 -6.39 -25.11 8.46
C GLN A 674 -6.04 -26.37 9.26
N GLN A 675 -6.88 -26.76 10.22
CA GLN A 675 -6.69 -27.96 11.05
C GLN A 675 -6.76 -29.28 10.26
N LYS A 676 -7.37 -29.31 9.08
CA LYS A 676 -7.47 -30.51 8.24
C LYS A 676 -6.13 -30.95 7.64
N GLY A 677 -5.06 -30.16 7.80
CA GLY A 677 -3.72 -30.47 7.31
C GLY A 677 -3.58 -30.22 5.81
N ASN A 678 -2.42 -29.70 5.39
CA ASN A 678 -2.05 -29.42 3.99
C ASN A 678 -2.96 -28.44 3.21
N THR A 679 -3.89 -27.76 3.89
CA THR A 679 -4.79 -26.78 3.26
C THR A 679 -4.17 -25.40 3.34
N LYS A 680 -3.98 -24.75 2.19
CA LYS A 680 -3.40 -23.42 2.04
C LYS A 680 -4.46 -22.49 1.48
N ILE A 681 -4.93 -21.59 2.33
CA ILE A 681 -6.16 -20.83 2.15
C ILE A 681 -5.87 -19.41 1.73
N MET A 682 -6.41 -19.02 0.57
CA MET A 682 -6.54 -17.63 0.17
C MET A 682 -7.95 -17.16 0.48
N MET A 683 -8.09 -16.12 1.29
CA MET A 683 -9.38 -15.48 1.54
C MET A 683 -9.49 -14.18 0.75
N LEU A 684 -10.58 -14.02 0.00
CA LEU A 684 -10.95 -12.80 -0.71
C LEU A 684 -12.08 -12.14 0.07
N GLY A 685 -11.91 -10.87 0.40
CA GLY A 685 -12.77 -10.16 1.35
C GLY A 685 -12.89 -8.67 1.07
N ASP A 686 -13.82 -7.97 1.69
CA ASP A 686 -13.89 -6.49 1.58
C ASP A 686 -12.93 -5.79 2.56
N GLY A 687 -12.39 -6.53 3.52
CA GLY A 687 -11.45 -6.04 4.52
C GLY A 687 -12.13 -5.53 5.79
N LEU A 688 -13.42 -5.27 5.78
CA LEU A 688 -14.10 -4.59 6.87
C LEU A 688 -14.66 -5.60 7.87
N ASN A 689 -15.60 -6.42 7.41
CA ASN A 689 -16.31 -7.39 8.25
C ASN A 689 -15.56 -8.72 8.43
N ASP A 690 -14.47 -8.89 7.69
CA ASP A 690 -13.73 -10.13 7.57
C ASP A 690 -12.23 -9.98 7.87
N ALA A 691 -11.81 -8.82 8.40
CA ALA A 691 -10.42 -8.54 8.77
C ALA A 691 -9.78 -9.67 9.59
N GLY A 692 -10.50 -10.22 10.58
CA GLY A 692 -10.00 -11.34 11.40
C GLY A 692 -9.80 -12.63 10.60
N ALA A 693 -10.74 -12.95 9.69
CA ALA A 693 -10.66 -14.14 8.85
C ALA A 693 -9.59 -13.99 7.74
N LEU A 694 -9.45 -12.79 7.15
CA LEU A 694 -8.39 -12.43 6.22
C LEU A 694 -7.02 -12.61 6.89
N LYS A 695 -6.84 -12.05 8.09
CA LYS A 695 -5.59 -12.15 8.86
C LYS A 695 -5.26 -13.59 9.24
N GLN A 696 -6.27 -14.40 9.57
CA GLN A 696 -6.11 -15.81 9.93
C GLN A 696 -5.75 -16.70 8.73
N SER A 697 -6.25 -16.37 7.53
CA SER A 697 -5.96 -17.12 6.31
C SER A 697 -4.46 -17.11 5.97
N ASN A 698 -4.01 -18.02 5.09
CA ASN A 698 -2.61 -17.98 4.66
C ASN A 698 -2.33 -16.71 3.85
N ILE A 699 -3.31 -16.26 3.08
CA ILE A 699 -3.26 -15.03 2.30
C ILE A 699 -4.63 -14.35 2.33
N GLY A 700 -4.72 -13.23 3.03
CA GLY A 700 -5.90 -12.38 3.03
C GLY A 700 -5.80 -11.30 1.96
N ILE A 701 -6.76 -11.24 1.03
CA ILE A 701 -6.82 -10.22 -0.02
C ILE A 701 -8.08 -9.37 0.18
N ALA A 702 -7.90 -8.07 0.37
CA ALA A 702 -8.99 -7.11 0.37
C ALA A 702 -9.31 -6.67 -1.07
N VAL A 703 -10.54 -6.89 -1.53
CA VAL A 703 -11.07 -6.44 -2.82
C VAL A 703 -11.81 -5.13 -2.58
N THR A 704 -11.33 -4.05 -3.21
CA THR A 704 -11.92 -2.71 -3.02
C THR A 704 -12.11 -1.96 -4.33
N ASP A 705 -13.21 -1.21 -4.43
CA ASP A 705 -13.47 -0.25 -5.51
C ASP A 705 -12.97 1.17 -5.16
N ASP A 706 -12.64 1.42 -3.88
CA ASP A 706 -12.05 2.68 -3.41
C ASP A 706 -10.76 2.38 -2.64
N ILE A 707 -9.64 2.81 -3.20
CA ILE A 707 -8.28 2.60 -2.65
C ILE A 707 -8.14 3.24 -1.25
N ASN A 708 -9.00 4.20 -0.90
CA ASN A 708 -8.99 4.84 0.42
C ASN A 708 -9.70 4.01 1.50
N ASN A 709 -10.53 3.03 1.12
CA ASN A 709 -11.22 2.13 2.04
C ASN A 709 -10.39 0.84 2.19
N PHE A 710 -9.23 0.97 2.85
CA PHE A 710 -8.29 -0.13 3.07
C PHE A 710 -8.62 -0.86 4.38
N SER A 711 -8.20 -2.13 4.54
CA SER A 711 -8.19 -2.83 5.83
C SER A 711 -6.79 -3.27 6.25
N PRO A 712 -6.36 -2.99 7.49
CA PRO A 712 -5.02 -3.34 7.96
C PRO A 712 -4.82 -4.85 8.16
N GLY A 713 -5.90 -5.65 8.10
CA GLY A 713 -5.89 -7.11 8.31
C GLY A 713 -5.54 -7.95 7.09
N CYS A 714 -5.22 -7.35 5.93
CA CYS A 714 -4.94 -8.09 4.69
C CYS A 714 -3.45 -8.11 4.31
N ASP A 715 -3.06 -9.14 3.55
CA ASP A 715 -1.74 -9.33 2.97
C ASP A 715 -1.62 -8.67 1.58
N ALA A 716 -2.75 -8.39 0.92
CA ALA A 716 -2.82 -7.76 -0.39
C ALA A 716 -4.14 -7.00 -0.62
N ILE A 717 -4.11 -6.03 -1.53
CA ILE A 717 -5.26 -5.25 -1.99
C ILE A 717 -5.44 -5.49 -3.48
N LEU A 718 -6.66 -5.82 -3.89
CA LEU A 718 -7.05 -5.97 -5.27
C LEU A 718 -8.09 -4.91 -5.65
N ASP A 719 -7.81 -4.12 -6.67
CA ASP A 719 -8.82 -3.24 -7.26
C ASP A 719 -9.94 -4.10 -7.86
N GLY A 720 -11.18 -3.73 -7.55
CA GLY A 720 -12.37 -4.44 -7.98
C GLY A 720 -12.48 -4.63 -9.50
N ALA A 721 -11.90 -3.75 -10.31
CA ALA A 721 -11.84 -3.89 -11.77
C ALA A 721 -10.88 -5.00 -12.22
N ALA A 722 -9.90 -5.38 -11.40
CA ALA A 722 -8.93 -6.43 -11.68
C ALA A 722 -9.37 -7.82 -11.17
N PHE A 723 -10.58 -7.96 -10.63
CA PHE A 723 -11.10 -9.23 -10.09
C PHE A 723 -11.06 -10.39 -11.11
N GLU A 724 -11.27 -10.10 -12.39
CA GLU A 724 -11.18 -11.11 -13.46
C GLU A 724 -9.78 -11.69 -13.69
N LYS A 725 -8.75 -11.02 -13.15
CA LYS A 725 -7.32 -11.38 -13.31
C LYS A 725 -6.79 -12.30 -12.20
N ILE A 726 -7.59 -12.63 -11.17
CA ILE A 726 -7.17 -13.50 -10.05
C ILE A 726 -6.53 -14.83 -10.55
N PRO A 727 -7.11 -15.56 -11.53
CA PRO A 727 -6.49 -16.78 -12.03
C PRO A 727 -5.10 -16.56 -12.64
N GLN A 728 -4.90 -15.43 -13.34
CA GLN A 728 -3.65 -15.04 -13.96
C GLN A 728 -2.60 -14.70 -12.89
N PHE A 729 -2.99 -14.01 -11.81
CA PHE A 729 -2.09 -13.72 -10.69
C PHE A 729 -1.61 -14.99 -9.98
N ILE A 730 -2.52 -15.94 -9.71
CA ILE A 730 -2.15 -17.22 -9.10
C ILE A 730 -1.21 -18.01 -10.03
N ARG A 731 -1.49 -18.01 -11.34
CA ARG A 731 -0.63 -18.68 -12.34
C ARG A 731 0.76 -18.03 -12.41
N GLN A 732 0.83 -16.70 -12.42
CA GLN A 732 2.08 -15.95 -12.40
C GLN A 732 2.88 -16.20 -11.12
N ALA A 733 2.21 -16.32 -9.96
CA ALA A 733 2.88 -16.69 -8.71
C ALA A 733 3.49 -18.10 -8.79
N LYS A 734 2.75 -19.08 -9.34
CA LYS A 734 3.27 -20.44 -9.59
C LYS A 734 4.46 -20.42 -10.56
N ASP A 735 4.38 -19.63 -11.63
CA ASP A 735 5.46 -19.50 -12.60
C ASP A 735 6.69 -18.79 -12.01
N ALA A 736 6.50 -17.80 -11.11
CA ALA A 736 7.59 -17.17 -10.37
C ALA A 736 8.37 -18.19 -9.53
N VAL A 737 7.69 -19.08 -8.80
CA VAL A 737 8.33 -20.16 -8.05
C VAL A 737 9.06 -21.14 -8.99
N LYS A 738 8.51 -21.43 -10.17
CA LYS A 738 9.23 -22.23 -11.19
C LYS A 738 10.50 -21.52 -11.65
N VAL A 739 10.45 -20.20 -11.88
CA VAL A 739 11.63 -19.40 -12.27
C VAL A 739 12.71 -19.47 -11.18
N ILE A 740 12.32 -19.38 -9.91
CA ILE A 740 13.22 -19.57 -8.77
C ILE A 740 13.82 -20.98 -8.77
N HIS A 741 13.04 -22.04 -9.00
CA HIS A 741 13.61 -23.39 -9.07
C HIS A 741 14.59 -23.55 -10.25
N MET A 742 14.27 -22.99 -11.42
CA MET A 742 15.14 -23.05 -12.60
C MET A 742 16.44 -22.28 -12.40
N SER A 743 16.40 -21.09 -11.81
CA SER A 743 17.60 -20.32 -11.52
C SER A 743 18.47 -21.00 -10.45
N PHE A 744 17.86 -21.66 -9.46
CA PHE A 744 18.59 -22.51 -8.51
C PHE A 744 19.30 -23.65 -9.22
N ALA A 745 18.65 -24.33 -10.17
CA ALA A 745 19.28 -25.38 -10.96
C ALA A 745 20.44 -24.87 -11.82
N ILE A 746 20.29 -23.70 -12.46
CA ILE A 746 21.35 -23.05 -13.22
C ILE A 746 22.53 -22.70 -12.29
N SER A 747 22.26 -22.06 -11.15
CA SER A 747 23.32 -21.67 -10.21
C SER A 747 24.04 -22.87 -9.60
N LEU A 748 23.32 -23.95 -9.28
CA LEU A 748 23.94 -25.18 -8.79
C LEU A 748 24.86 -25.80 -9.85
N THR A 749 24.50 -25.71 -11.13
CA THR A 749 25.35 -26.19 -12.23
C THR A 749 26.66 -25.40 -12.32
N TYR A 750 26.60 -24.06 -12.24
CA TYR A 750 27.81 -23.22 -12.17
C TYR A 750 28.69 -23.58 -10.97
N ASN A 751 28.08 -23.74 -9.79
CA ASN A 751 28.80 -24.09 -8.58
C ASN A 751 29.40 -25.50 -8.65
N ALA A 752 28.72 -26.46 -9.27
CA ALA A 752 29.23 -27.82 -9.46
C ALA A 752 30.50 -27.83 -10.35
N VAL A 753 30.50 -27.06 -11.44
CA VAL A 753 31.70 -26.91 -12.29
C VAL A 753 32.84 -26.23 -11.52
N GLY A 754 32.55 -25.17 -10.75
CA GLY A 754 33.54 -24.51 -9.90
C GLY A 754 34.12 -25.43 -8.83
N LEU A 755 33.26 -26.20 -8.15
CA LEU A 755 33.64 -27.18 -7.14
C LEU A 755 34.51 -28.29 -7.71
N PHE A 756 34.24 -28.74 -8.94
CA PHE A 756 35.07 -29.76 -9.60
C PHE A 756 36.54 -29.36 -9.68
N PHE A 757 36.84 -28.10 -10.05
CA PHE A 757 38.21 -27.58 -10.09
C PHE A 757 38.77 -27.24 -8.70
N ALA A 758 37.90 -26.76 -7.79
CA ALA A 758 38.29 -26.38 -6.44
C ALA A 758 38.75 -27.58 -5.60
N VAL A 759 38.02 -28.71 -5.65
CA VAL A 759 38.36 -29.94 -4.91
C VAL A 759 39.70 -30.52 -5.40
N GLN A 760 40.05 -30.31 -6.67
CA GLN A 760 41.34 -30.73 -7.22
C GLN A 760 42.49 -29.78 -6.81
N GLY A 761 42.21 -28.60 -6.27
CA GLY A 761 43.21 -27.59 -5.93
C GLY A 761 43.86 -26.92 -7.16
N ILE A 762 43.22 -26.98 -8.32
CA ILE A 762 43.75 -26.44 -9.60
C ILE A 762 43.11 -25.09 -9.95
N LEU A 763 42.07 -24.68 -9.22
CA LEU A 763 41.34 -23.44 -9.50
C LEU A 763 42.24 -22.21 -9.28
N SER A 764 42.51 -21.47 -10.36
CA SER A 764 43.26 -20.22 -10.27
C SER A 764 42.37 -19.06 -9.77
N PRO A 765 42.94 -18.08 -9.05
CA PRO A 765 42.19 -16.91 -8.56
C PRO A 765 41.49 -16.15 -9.69
N LEU A 766 42.15 -16.02 -10.85
CA LEU A 766 41.62 -15.33 -12.03
C LEU A 766 40.34 -15.99 -12.58
N ILE A 767 40.32 -17.33 -12.65
CA ILE A 767 39.14 -18.08 -13.12
C ILE A 767 37.97 -17.90 -12.15
N ALA A 768 38.24 -17.94 -10.84
CA ALA A 768 37.23 -17.69 -9.81
C ALA A 768 36.68 -16.25 -9.89
N ALA A 769 37.55 -15.25 -10.05
CA ALA A 769 37.19 -13.84 -10.16
C ALA A 769 36.30 -13.52 -11.37
N ILE A 770 36.40 -14.28 -12.46
CA ILE A 770 35.55 -14.12 -13.66
C ILE A 770 34.24 -14.91 -13.52
N LEU A 771 34.29 -16.16 -13.03
CA LEU A 771 33.11 -17.02 -12.93
C LEU A 771 32.07 -16.50 -11.94
N MET A 772 32.48 -15.90 -10.82
CA MET A 772 31.55 -15.44 -9.77
C MET A 772 30.65 -14.26 -10.24
N PRO A 773 31.17 -13.16 -10.82
CA PRO A 773 30.33 -12.10 -11.37
C PRO A 773 29.50 -12.58 -12.57
N LEU A 774 30.07 -13.41 -13.44
CA LEU A 774 29.36 -13.94 -14.60
C LEU A 774 28.13 -14.75 -14.18
N SER A 775 28.27 -15.67 -13.23
CA SER A 775 27.16 -16.44 -12.65
C SER A 775 26.06 -15.53 -12.10
N THR A 776 26.45 -14.49 -11.35
CA THR A 776 25.49 -13.53 -10.76
C THR A 776 24.73 -12.76 -11.84
N VAL A 777 25.43 -12.21 -12.84
CA VAL A 777 24.81 -11.48 -13.95
C VAL A 777 23.88 -12.38 -14.76
N THR A 778 24.30 -13.62 -15.06
CA THR A 778 23.48 -14.59 -15.78
C THR A 778 22.18 -14.89 -15.04
N ILE A 779 22.24 -15.12 -13.72
CA ILE A 779 21.04 -15.40 -12.91
C ILE A 779 20.13 -14.18 -12.81
N ILE A 780 20.66 -12.97 -12.63
CA ILE A 780 19.85 -11.75 -12.58
C ILE A 780 19.13 -11.51 -13.92
N LEU A 781 19.85 -11.65 -15.04
CA LEU A 781 19.26 -11.50 -16.37
C LEU A 781 18.20 -12.58 -16.63
N PHE A 782 18.50 -13.84 -16.33
CA PHE A 782 17.57 -14.95 -16.49
C PHE A 782 16.29 -14.75 -15.69
N THR A 783 16.41 -14.47 -14.39
CA THR A 783 15.25 -14.30 -13.50
C THR A 783 14.36 -13.14 -13.91
N SER A 784 14.95 -11.99 -14.26
CA SER A 784 14.22 -10.81 -14.71
C SER A 784 13.50 -11.02 -16.05
N LEU A 785 14.18 -11.63 -17.03
CA LEU A 785 13.60 -11.92 -18.34
C LEU A 785 12.53 -13.01 -18.25
N ALA A 786 12.81 -14.12 -17.57
CA ALA A 786 11.88 -15.23 -17.44
C ALA A 786 10.58 -14.79 -16.74
N ALA A 787 10.68 -14.02 -15.65
CA ALA A 787 9.50 -13.48 -14.96
C ALA A 787 8.59 -12.66 -15.88
N ARG A 788 9.18 -11.81 -16.74
CA ARG A 788 8.43 -11.00 -17.72
C ARG A 788 7.87 -11.83 -18.88
N LEU A 789 8.60 -12.83 -19.37
CA LEU A 789 8.12 -13.73 -20.42
C LEU A 789 6.89 -14.53 -19.95
N TYR A 790 6.91 -15.05 -18.72
CA TYR A 790 5.74 -15.69 -18.13
C TYR A 790 4.57 -14.71 -17.95
N ALA A 791 4.85 -13.46 -17.57
CA ALA A 791 3.81 -12.45 -17.45
C ALA A 791 3.14 -12.11 -18.79
N HIS A 792 3.91 -12.03 -19.89
CA HIS A 792 3.34 -11.86 -21.23
C HIS A 792 2.49 -13.07 -21.64
N LYS A 793 2.98 -14.29 -21.38
CA LYS A 793 2.20 -15.53 -21.59
C LYS A 793 0.90 -15.56 -20.78
N ASN A 794 0.91 -14.98 -19.58
CA ASN A 794 -0.24 -14.91 -18.68
C ASN A 794 -1.14 -13.68 -18.93
N ASN A 795 -0.89 -12.89 -19.98
CA ASN A 795 -1.62 -11.65 -20.33
C ASN A 795 -1.61 -10.58 -19.23
N LEU A 796 -0.47 -10.45 -18.53
CA LEU A 796 -0.24 -9.41 -17.51
C LEU A 796 0.74 -8.32 -17.99
N LEU A 797 1.31 -8.46 -19.18
CA LEU A 797 2.24 -7.51 -19.83
C LEU A 797 1.94 -7.33 -21.31
#